data_AF-A0A2V8VKQ5-F1
#
_entry.id   AF-A0A2V8VKQ5-F1
#
_cell.length_a   1.000
_cell.length_b   1.000
_cell.length_c   1.000
_cell.angle_alpha   90.00
_cell.angle_beta   90.00
_cell.angle_gamma   90.00
#
_symmetry.space_group_name_H-M   'P 1'
#
loop_
_entity.id
_entity.type
_entity.pdbx_description
1 polymer ?
#
loop_
_entity_poly.entity_id
_entity_poly.type
_entity_poly.pdbx_seq_one_letter_code
_entity_poly.pdbx_strand_id
1 'polypeptide(L)'
;MGQVWSLAGITGRGWRPDLPQASLPGVRIGQAPEAVDAELHRRVSEGRTQRQEQQGKGRGMSRPGAATPVPSGTCGDGRPRPWSLVAITAVGFALLGALAPALAATGDAAPSGTPVAFMPIEELRPGMQGTARTVFEGNNLEEFKVEIVGVLKSAIGPQQDLIIARLRGDKVEYTGVVSGMSGSPVYVDGKLVGAVSYRLGTFAKEAIAGITPIADMIKLAAPARAAEGVTRAPDLLGHFLASRAGAEGPISGTDGGAPRAAAEGPSMAAAGGPPAGLQPIGIPLVCSGCDPGVLRYYAPIFESCGLEPTAGGGVVSPSGPLPLTPGTAIGAALATGDLNFVGIGTLTHIDGNRVFAFGHPLLGAGAMEMPMTQAQVLLTFASTAASFKLANATPPVGTIFQDGLTAIVGEVGREAPTIPVTVRVTSGAGRRDFHYNILRNRAWSPVLLSVTTANSLVRTTDFDASATLALRYRIDVRGFPPVTVEDLYSGTNPAQPVHVALANDAGGLFNLLYNNRFEEPTIAGVDVSVEMLQGSQVAVVSSLRASRTEVRPGESVTVTAVLDLYRGREWEESWVVTIPEDTTPGDAEIVVGSGPAIDGLDRRTIERQVAQAGGLGDLVRLASRQRRSRTLYLRMTRRAPTAIVRSEVLPDLPLSIFTVFNNPRLSADTTLMGEAPILELPKDLDVVVVGGRRISIRVK
;
A
#
# COMPACT_ATOMS: atom_id res chain seq x y z
N MET A 1 47.24 -16.02 2.25
CA MET A 1 47.61 -17.40 2.64
C MET A 1 47.44 -17.53 4.14
N GLY A 2 46.68 -18.52 4.62
CA GLY A 2 46.70 -18.99 6.02
C GLY A 2 45.48 -18.66 6.89
N GLN A 3 44.63 -19.69 7.14
CA GLN A 3 44.12 -20.23 8.43
C GLN A 3 43.66 -19.28 9.57
N VAL A 4 42.71 -19.52 10.49
CA VAL A 4 41.73 -20.56 10.97
C VAL A 4 40.78 -19.75 11.93
N TRP A 5 39.55 -20.14 12.31
CA TRP A 5 39.21 -20.76 13.62
C TRP A 5 37.68 -21.00 13.76
N SER A 6 37.39 -22.26 14.08
CA SER A 6 36.27 -22.92 14.76
C SER A 6 35.11 -22.09 15.37
N LEU A 7 33.88 -22.58 15.12
CA LEU A 7 32.75 -22.47 16.07
C LEU A 7 32.15 -23.87 16.30
N ALA A 8 32.82 -24.64 17.16
CA ALA A 8 32.18 -25.69 17.93
C ALA A 8 31.41 -25.06 19.09
N GLY A 9 30.12 -25.37 19.21
CA GLY A 9 29.34 -25.04 20.41
C GLY A 9 27.88 -24.82 20.12
N ILE A 10 27.10 -25.91 20.11
CA ILE A 10 25.94 -26.11 20.99
C ILE A 10 25.33 -27.47 20.61
N THR A 11 25.48 -28.39 21.56
CA THR A 11 24.87 -29.71 21.60
C THR A 11 23.40 -29.62 22.02
N GLY A 12 22.54 -30.34 21.30
CA GLY A 12 21.52 -31.19 21.93
C GLY A 12 20.13 -30.62 22.20
N ARG A 13 19.14 -31.35 21.64
CA ARG A 13 17.74 -31.62 22.07
C ARG A 13 16.67 -31.00 21.19
N GLY A 14 15.93 -31.88 20.52
CA GLY A 14 14.65 -31.58 19.89
C GLY A 14 14.27 -32.54 18.78
N TRP A 15 14.34 -33.86 19.00
CA TRP A 15 13.76 -34.83 18.06
C TRP A 15 12.24 -34.82 18.24
N ARG A 16 11.49 -34.39 17.22
CA ARG A 16 10.02 -34.52 17.16
C ARG A 16 9.65 -35.68 16.21
N PRO A 17 8.88 -36.67 16.66
CA PRO A 17 8.61 -37.89 15.87
C PRO A 17 7.51 -37.75 14.80
N ASP A 18 7.06 -36.53 14.45
CA ASP A 18 5.77 -36.33 13.77
C ASP A 18 5.87 -35.87 12.30
N LEU A 19 7.05 -35.95 11.67
CA LEU A 19 7.21 -35.58 10.25
C LEU A 19 7.18 -36.82 9.34
N PRO A 20 6.32 -36.85 8.30
CA PRO A 20 6.34 -37.93 7.32
C PRO A 20 7.65 -37.88 6.52
N GLN A 21 8.41 -38.98 6.57
CA GLN A 21 9.71 -39.13 5.91
C GLN A 21 9.53 -39.18 4.38
N ALA A 22 10.05 -38.18 3.67
CA ALA A 22 10.33 -38.32 2.25
C ALA A 22 11.64 -39.10 2.08
N SER A 23 11.56 -40.37 1.69
CA SER A 23 12.73 -41.18 1.34
C SER A 23 13.19 -40.86 -0.08
N LEU A 24 14.39 -40.27 -0.21
CA LEU A 24 15.08 -40.18 -1.50
C LEU A 24 15.64 -41.57 -1.87
N PRO A 25 15.31 -42.14 -3.04
CA PRO A 25 15.83 -43.43 -3.45
C PRO A 25 17.36 -43.39 -3.57
N GLY A 26 18.06 -44.16 -2.73
CA GLY A 26 19.52 -44.33 -2.78
C GLY A 26 20.32 -43.63 -1.66
N VAL A 27 19.68 -42.80 -0.82
CA VAL A 27 20.32 -42.20 0.36
C VAL A 27 19.87 -42.94 1.62
N ARG A 28 20.82 -43.51 2.37
CA ARG A 28 20.52 -44.21 3.64
C ARG A 28 20.66 -43.24 4.82
N ILE A 29 19.78 -43.39 5.81
CA ILE A 29 19.84 -42.63 7.06
C ILE A 29 21.17 -42.96 7.77
N GLY A 30 21.95 -41.93 8.11
CA GLY A 30 23.25 -42.07 8.79
C GLY A 30 24.49 -42.02 7.88
N GLN A 31 24.33 -41.76 6.58
CA GLN A 31 25.48 -41.51 5.71
C GLN A 31 26.17 -40.19 6.03
N ALA A 32 27.50 -40.19 5.99
CA ALA A 32 28.31 -38.98 6.21
C ALA A 32 27.98 -37.92 5.13
N PRO A 33 27.93 -36.62 5.48
CA PRO A 33 27.56 -35.54 4.57
C PRO A 33 28.36 -35.55 3.26
N GLU A 34 29.65 -35.89 3.33
CA GLU A 34 30.57 -35.98 2.20
C GLU A 34 30.16 -37.05 1.16
N ALA A 35 29.55 -38.15 1.62
CA ALA A 35 29.07 -39.21 0.73
C ALA A 35 27.78 -38.83 -0.01
N VAL A 36 26.95 -37.98 0.62
CA VAL A 36 25.74 -37.43 0.00
C VAL A 36 26.11 -36.39 -1.06
N ASP A 37 27.10 -35.55 -0.77
CA ASP A 37 27.62 -34.53 -1.68
C ASP A 37 28.30 -35.16 -2.91
N ALA A 38 29.03 -36.25 -2.72
CA ALA A 38 29.63 -37.01 -3.82
C ALA A 38 28.59 -37.64 -4.77
N GLU A 39 27.48 -38.18 -4.24
CA GLU A 39 26.41 -38.75 -5.06
C GLU A 39 25.60 -37.67 -5.80
N LEU A 40 25.39 -36.50 -5.17
CA LEU A 40 24.78 -35.34 -5.83
C LEU A 40 25.65 -34.81 -6.98
N HIS A 41 26.96 -34.69 -6.77
CA HIS A 41 27.90 -34.27 -7.81
C HIS A 41 27.98 -35.28 -8.96
N ARG A 42 27.94 -36.59 -8.67
CA ARG A 42 27.92 -37.66 -9.69
C ARG A 42 26.68 -37.59 -10.58
N ARG A 43 25.51 -37.23 -10.04
CA ARG A 43 24.27 -37.11 -10.84
C ARG A 43 24.21 -35.82 -11.64
N VAL A 44 24.79 -34.74 -11.14
CA VAL A 44 24.91 -33.48 -11.90
C VAL A 44 25.85 -33.65 -13.08
N SER A 45 26.91 -34.47 -12.95
CA SER A 45 27.78 -34.81 -14.09
C SER A 45 27.08 -35.76 -15.07
N GLU A 46 26.39 -36.80 -14.62
CA GLU A 46 25.61 -37.72 -15.49
C GLU A 46 24.49 -37.00 -16.26
N GLY A 47 23.79 -36.05 -15.63
CA GLY A 47 22.76 -35.22 -16.27
C GLY A 47 23.32 -34.21 -17.28
N ARG A 48 24.58 -33.78 -17.13
CA ARG A 48 25.27 -32.95 -18.13
C ARG A 48 25.69 -33.77 -19.35
N THR A 49 26.12 -35.02 -19.16
CA THR A 49 26.52 -35.91 -20.25
C THR A 49 25.32 -36.30 -21.14
N GLN A 50 24.14 -36.56 -20.55
CA GLN A 50 22.91 -36.83 -21.31
C GLN A 50 22.40 -35.61 -22.09
N ARG A 51 22.57 -34.39 -21.58
CA ARG A 51 22.22 -33.16 -22.31
C ARG A 51 23.18 -32.87 -23.47
N GLN A 52 24.45 -33.26 -23.37
CA GLN A 52 25.42 -33.13 -24.46
C GLN A 52 25.20 -34.18 -25.58
N GLU A 53 24.80 -35.40 -25.26
CA GLU A 53 24.45 -36.42 -26.27
C GLU A 53 23.18 -36.09 -27.05
N GLN A 54 22.19 -35.42 -26.43
CA GLN A 54 20.97 -35.00 -27.13
C GLN A 54 21.14 -33.77 -28.03
N GLN A 55 22.15 -32.91 -27.77
CA GLN A 55 22.47 -31.77 -28.65
C GLN A 55 23.46 -32.13 -29.78
N GLY A 56 24.06 -33.33 -29.77
CA GLY A 56 25.04 -33.78 -30.77
C GLY A 56 24.47 -34.41 -32.04
N LYS A 57 23.16 -34.62 -32.16
CA LYS A 57 22.50 -35.13 -33.39
C LYS A 57 21.88 -34.01 -34.20
N GLY A 58 22.70 -33.17 -34.82
CA GLY A 58 22.17 -32.11 -35.68
C GLY A 58 23.22 -31.18 -36.28
N ARG A 59 24.07 -31.71 -37.16
CA ARG A 59 24.68 -31.08 -38.35
C ARG A 59 26.12 -31.53 -38.55
N GLY A 60 26.35 -32.12 -39.72
CA GLY A 60 27.67 -32.49 -40.20
C GLY A 60 28.43 -31.32 -40.81
N MET A 61 29.75 -31.50 -40.78
CA MET A 61 30.79 -31.01 -41.70
C MET A 61 31.08 -29.50 -41.79
N SER A 62 32.21 -29.08 -41.21
CA SER A 62 33.46 -28.86 -41.98
C SER A 62 34.65 -28.52 -41.06
N ARG A 63 35.82 -29.04 -41.45
CA ARG A 63 37.12 -29.10 -40.73
C ARG A 63 37.95 -27.78 -40.85
N PRO A 64 39.15 -27.65 -40.22
CA PRO A 64 39.54 -26.46 -39.45
C PRO A 64 40.76 -25.67 -39.99
N GLY A 65 41.02 -24.50 -39.42
CA GLY A 65 42.33 -23.82 -39.38
C GLY A 65 42.37 -22.92 -38.13
N ALA A 66 43.07 -23.31 -37.06
CA ALA A 66 44.48 -23.01 -36.77
C ALA A 66 44.72 -21.59 -36.21
N ALA A 67 44.74 -21.53 -34.87
CA ALA A 67 45.78 -20.96 -34.01
C ALA A 67 46.21 -19.47 -34.13
N THR A 68 45.87 -18.70 -33.07
CA THR A 68 46.74 -17.80 -32.23
C THR A 68 47.53 -16.62 -32.85
N PRO A 69 48.07 -15.66 -32.06
CA PRO A 69 47.56 -14.99 -30.86
C PRO A 69 47.75 -13.44 -30.88
N VAL A 70 47.19 -12.78 -29.86
CA VAL A 70 47.42 -11.41 -29.30
C VAL A 70 48.95 -11.15 -29.17
N PRO A 71 49.54 -9.91 -29.30
CA PRO A 71 49.29 -8.82 -28.33
C PRO A 71 49.62 -7.34 -28.67
N SER A 72 49.24 -6.49 -27.70
CA SER A 72 49.97 -5.34 -27.12
C SER A 72 49.88 -3.94 -27.74
N GLY A 73 49.84 -2.93 -26.84
CA GLY A 73 50.31 -1.56 -27.06
C GLY A 73 49.20 -0.50 -27.08
N THR A 74 48.75 0.01 -25.92
CA THR A 74 49.22 1.24 -25.23
C THR A 74 48.89 2.59 -25.90
N CYS A 75 48.18 3.41 -25.11
CA CYS A 75 48.13 4.87 -24.98
C CYS A 75 48.76 5.77 -26.06
N GLY A 76 48.03 6.83 -26.43
CA GLY A 76 48.63 8.04 -26.99
C GLY A 76 47.60 9.08 -27.41
N ASP A 77 47.61 10.19 -26.68
CA ASP A 77 46.84 11.43 -26.83
C ASP A 77 46.69 12.00 -28.25
N GLY A 78 45.67 12.84 -28.46
CA GLY A 78 45.66 13.76 -29.60
C GLY A 78 44.34 14.48 -29.85
N ARG A 79 44.18 15.64 -29.20
CA ARG A 79 43.07 16.60 -29.35
C ARG A 79 42.92 17.20 -30.78
N PRO A 80 41.80 17.91 -31.06
CA PRO A 80 41.08 17.95 -32.34
C PRO A 80 41.40 19.19 -33.18
N ARG A 81 41.04 19.20 -34.48
CA ARG A 81 41.06 20.41 -35.33
C ARG A 81 40.20 20.27 -36.63
N PRO A 82 39.82 21.39 -37.29
CA PRO A 82 38.42 21.77 -37.54
C PRO A 82 38.15 22.29 -38.99
N TRP A 83 37.03 23.04 -39.17
CA TRP A 83 36.68 23.98 -40.27
C TRP A 83 36.14 23.31 -41.56
N SER A 84 35.17 23.82 -42.34
CA SER A 84 34.55 25.16 -42.55
C SER A 84 33.23 24.92 -43.33
N LEU A 85 32.06 25.48 -43.01
CA LEU A 85 31.50 26.76 -43.50
C LEU A 85 31.78 27.11 -44.97
N VAL A 86 30.73 27.21 -45.82
CA VAL A 86 30.51 28.31 -46.80
C VAL A 86 29.03 28.38 -47.26
N ALA A 87 28.48 29.61 -47.13
CA ALA A 87 27.43 30.39 -47.86
C ALA A 87 26.15 29.71 -48.41
N ILE A 88 24.93 30.16 -48.06
CA ILE A 88 24.21 31.42 -48.38
C ILE A 88 23.94 31.62 -49.88
N THR A 89 22.68 31.41 -50.28
CA THR A 89 21.99 32.22 -51.32
C THR A 89 20.55 32.47 -50.88
N ALA A 90 20.22 33.75 -50.72
CA ALA A 90 18.87 34.24 -50.53
C ALA A 90 18.23 34.54 -51.88
N VAL A 91 17.03 34.03 -52.13
CA VAL A 91 16.05 34.62 -53.06
C VAL A 91 14.67 34.45 -52.41
N GLY A 92 14.06 35.58 -52.06
CA GLY A 92 12.67 35.60 -51.61
C GLY A 92 11.72 35.53 -52.80
N PHE A 93 10.62 34.80 -52.65
CA PHE A 93 9.36 35.11 -53.30
C PHE A 93 8.22 34.64 -52.41
N ALA A 94 7.32 35.56 -52.10
CA ALA A 94 6.13 35.35 -51.31
C ALA A 94 5.15 34.40 -52.04
N LEU A 95 4.60 33.44 -51.31
CA LEU A 95 3.35 32.78 -51.65
C LEU A 95 2.62 32.41 -50.35
N LEU A 96 1.57 33.20 -50.09
CA LEU A 96 0.47 32.84 -49.21
C LEU A 96 -0.09 31.50 -49.70
N GLY A 97 0.05 30.47 -48.88
CA GLY A 97 -0.59 29.17 -49.05
C GLY A 97 -1.07 28.68 -47.69
N ALA A 98 -2.39 28.48 -47.58
CA ALA A 98 -3.12 28.22 -46.35
C ALA A 98 -2.46 27.19 -45.40
N LEU A 99 -2.16 27.61 -44.17
CA LEU A 99 -2.08 26.69 -43.04
C LEU A 99 -3.50 26.22 -42.72
N ALA A 100 -3.90 25.08 -43.29
CA ALA A 100 -4.94 24.28 -42.69
C ALA A 100 -4.40 23.75 -41.34
N PRO A 101 -5.12 23.87 -40.23
CA PRO A 101 -4.76 23.13 -39.03
C PRO A 101 -4.94 21.65 -39.39
N ALA A 102 -3.86 20.88 -39.31
CA ALA A 102 -3.98 19.44 -39.24
C ALA A 102 -4.73 19.12 -37.94
N LEU A 103 -6.05 19.00 -38.04
CA LEU A 103 -6.84 18.25 -37.07
C LEU A 103 -6.25 16.85 -37.06
N ALA A 104 -5.39 16.58 -36.08
CA ALA A 104 -5.18 15.22 -35.64
C ALA A 104 -6.56 14.72 -35.21
N ALA A 105 -7.21 13.96 -36.07
CA ALA A 105 -8.39 13.21 -35.72
C ALA A 105 -7.96 12.26 -34.60
N THR A 106 -8.27 12.64 -33.36
CA THR A 106 -8.41 11.70 -32.26
C THR A 106 -9.53 10.76 -32.68
N GLY A 107 -9.15 9.65 -33.30
CA GLY A 107 -10.07 8.56 -33.58
C GLY A 107 -10.52 8.01 -32.24
N ASP A 108 -11.64 8.50 -31.73
CA ASP A 108 -12.39 7.83 -30.68
C ASP A 108 -12.71 6.44 -31.21
N ALA A 109 -12.01 5.44 -30.67
CA ALA A 109 -12.35 4.04 -30.90
C ALA A 109 -13.68 3.80 -30.20
N ALA A 110 -14.78 4.06 -30.90
CA ALA A 110 -16.11 3.71 -30.44
C ALA A 110 -16.12 2.21 -30.11
N PRO A 111 -16.57 1.81 -28.91
CA PRO A 111 -16.64 0.40 -28.55
C PRO A 111 -17.57 -0.33 -29.52
N SER A 112 -17.03 -1.25 -30.31
CA SER A 112 -17.76 -2.01 -31.31
C SER A 112 -18.40 -3.24 -30.66
N GLY A 113 -19.63 -3.07 -30.16
CA GLY A 113 -20.49 -4.18 -29.70
C GLY A 113 -21.45 -4.61 -30.80
N THR A 114 -21.32 -5.83 -31.32
CA THR A 114 -22.41 -6.46 -32.08
C THR A 114 -23.56 -6.73 -31.12
N PRO A 115 -24.84 -6.50 -31.49
CA PRO A 115 -25.97 -6.93 -30.68
C PRO A 115 -25.89 -8.44 -30.42
N VAL A 116 -25.73 -8.84 -29.16
CA VAL A 116 -25.64 -10.25 -28.75
C VAL A 116 -26.92 -10.63 -28.02
N ALA A 117 -27.52 -11.74 -28.43
CA ALA A 117 -28.66 -12.32 -27.72
C ALA A 117 -28.20 -12.94 -26.39
N PHE A 118 -29.02 -12.80 -25.35
CA PHE A 118 -28.77 -13.42 -24.05
C PHE A 118 -29.51 -14.75 -23.92
N MET A 119 -28.89 -15.71 -23.22
CA MET A 119 -29.53 -16.97 -22.85
C MET A 119 -29.99 -16.90 -21.38
N PRO A 120 -31.29 -17.07 -21.11
CA PRO A 120 -31.81 -17.22 -19.75
C PRO A 120 -31.17 -18.42 -19.04
N ILE A 121 -30.97 -18.31 -17.72
CA ILE A 121 -30.35 -19.36 -16.92
C ILE A 121 -31.22 -20.63 -16.88
N GLU A 122 -32.53 -20.50 -17.07
CA GLU A 122 -33.51 -21.57 -17.11
C GLU A 122 -33.38 -22.45 -18.37
N GLU A 123 -32.78 -21.94 -19.44
CA GLU A 123 -32.50 -22.71 -20.66
C GLU A 123 -31.29 -23.64 -20.48
N LEU A 124 -30.42 -23.39 -19.50
CA LEU A 124 -29.20 -24.16 -19.29
C LEU A 124 -29.47 -25.55 -18.72
N ARG A 125 -28.79 -26.55 -19.30
CA ARG A 125 -28.83 -27.94 -18.85
C ARG A 125 -27.41 -28.49 -18.68
N PRO A 126 -27.17 -29.38 -17.70
CA PRO A 126 -25.92 -30.12 -17.61
C PRO A 126 -25.55 -30.81 -18.92
N GLY A 127 -24.27 -30.76 -19.29
CA GLY A 127 -23.71 -31.31 -20.52
C GLY A 127 -23.76 -30.37 -21.74
N MET A 128 -24.44 -29.22 -21.65
CA MET A 128 -24.42 -28.22 -22.72
C MET A 128 -22.99 -27.73 -22.98
N GLN A 129 -22.68 -27.56 -24.27
CA GLN A 129 -21.37 -27.11 -24.73
C GLN A 129 -21.42 -25.61 -25.08
N GLY A 130 -20.40 -24.89 -24.65
CA GLY A 130 -20.24 -23.47 -24.85
C GLY A 130 -18.82 -23.10 -25.27
N THR A 131 -18.62 -21.82 -25.50
CA THR A 131 -17.31 -21.24 -25.84
C THR A 131 -17.10 -20.00 -24.99
N ALA A 132 -15.92 -19.88 -24.38
CA ALA A 132 -15.51 -18.70 -23.64
C ALA A 132 -14.34 -18.00 -24.33
N ARG A 133 -14.20 -16.69 -24.09
CA ARG A 133 -13.15 -15.88 -24.74
C ARG A 133 -12.29 -15.14 -23.72
N THR A 134 -10.97 -15.19 -23.87
CA THR A 134 -10.03 -14.45 -23.02
C THR A 134 -8.71 -14.20 -23.75
N VAL A 135 -7.88 -13.29 -23.23
CA VAL A 135 -6.51 -13.07 -23.71
C VAL A 135 -5.52 -13.80 -22.79
N PHE A 136 -4.77 -14.77 -23.30
CA PHE A 136 -3.69 -15.43 -22.54
C PHE A 136 -2.33 -14.75 -22.71
N GLU A 137 -2.08 -14.15 -23.88
CA GLU A 137 -0.83 -13.51 -24.24
C GLU A 137 -1.06 -12.42 -25.31
N GLY A 138 -0.31 -11.32 -25.20
CA GLY A 138 -0.45 -10.12 -26.01
C GLY A 138 -1.82 -9.45 -25.84
N ASN A 139 -2.46 -9.20 -26.98
CA ASN A 139 -3.83 -8.67 -27.08
C ASN A 139 -4.73 -9.62 -27.89
N ASN A 140 -4.27 -10.85 -28.14
CA ASN A 140 -4.95 -11.79 -29.01
C ASN A 140 -6.09 -12.46 -28.26
N LEU A 141 -7.31 -12.31 -28.78
CA LEU A 141 -8.48 -12.97 -28.23
C LEU A 141 -8.46 -14.45 -28.60
N GLU A 142 -8.52 -15.32 -27.60
CA GLU A 142 -8.53 -16.76 -27.77
C GLU A 142 -9.84 -17.37 -27.25
N GLU A 143 -10.34 -18.37 -27.97
CA GLU A 143 -11.53 -19.13 -27.59
C GLU A 143 -11.16 -20.47 -26.97
N PHE A 144 -11.90 -20.89 -25.94
CA PHE A 144 -11.79 -22.22 -25.35
C PHE A 144 -13.17 -22.79 -25.04
N LYS A 145 -13.25 -24.12 -24.92
CA LYS A 145 -14.52 -24.83 -24.77
C LYS A 145 -14.96 -24.86 -23.32
N VAL A 146 -16.27 -24.86 -23.11
CA VAL A 146 -16.89 -24.88 -21.79
C VAL A 146 -18.00 -25.93 -21.77
N GLU A 147 -18.02 -26.78 -20.76
CA GLU A 147 -19.07 -27.78 -20.53
C GLU A 147 -19.86 -27.38 -19.28
N ILE A 148 -21.15 -27.11 -19.42
CA ILE A 148 -22.02 -26.75 -18.29
C ILE A 148 -22.21 -27.97 -17.39
N VAL A 149 -21.88 -27.84 -16.11
CA VAL A 149 -22.06 -28.90 -15.10
C VAL A 149 -23.41 -28.74 -14.40
N GLY A 150 -23.80 -27.51 -14.08
CA GLY A 150 -25.07 -27.23 -13.41
C GLY A 150 -25.17 -25.80 -12.92
N VAL A 151 -26.20 -25.51 -12.12
CA VAL A 151 -26.44 -24.19 -11.54
C VAL A 151 -26.57 -24.33 -10.02
N LEU A 152 -25.74 -23.61 -9.28
CA LEU A 152 -25.86 -23.46 -7.83
C LEU A 152 -26.76 -22.27 -7.52
N LYS A 153 -27.87 -22.53 -6.83
CA LYS A 153 -28.85 -21.51 -6.50
C LYS A 153 -28.38 -20.62 -5.35
N SER A 154 -28.54 -19.31 -5.50
CA SER A 154 -28.15 -18.30 -4.49
C SER A 154 -26.71 -18.44 -3.96
N ALA A 155 -25.79 -18.91 -4.80
CA ALA A 155 -24.41 -19.15 -4.41
C ALA A 155 -23.56 -17.87 -4.35
N ILE A 156 -23.91 -16.84 -5.13
CA ILE A 156 -23.26 -15.53 -5.06
C ILE A 156 -23.89 -14.69 -3.93
N GLY A 157 -25.21 -14.77 -3.81
CA GLY A 157 -26.01 -14.06 -2.82
C GLY A 157 -27.49 -14.44 -2.94
N PRO A 158 -28.37 -13.89 -2.10
CA PRO A 158 -29.81 -14.14 -2.19
C PRO A 158 -30.33 -13.84 -3.61
N GLN A 159 -30.97 -14.82 -4.23
CA GLN A 159 -31.50 -14.73 -5.61
C GLN A 159 -30.44 -14.46 -6.69
N GLN A 160 -29.16 -14.74 -6.40
CA GLN A 160 -28.06 -14.64 -7.36
C GLN A 160 -27.38 -15.99 -7.51
N ASP A 161 -27.67 -16.64 -8.63
CA ASP A 161 -27.21 -17.97 -8.94
C ASP A 161 -25.78 -17.95 -9.48
N LEU A 162 -25.11 -19.11 -9.43
CA LEU A 162 -23.83 -19.32 -10.07
C LEU A 162 -23.89 -20.53 -10.99
N ILE A 163 -23.48 -20.36 -12.24
CA ILE A 163 -23.39 -21.47 -13.19
C ILE A 163 -22.03 -22.14 -13.01
N ILE A 164 -22.01 -23.46 -12.82
CA ILE A 164 -20.77 -24.23 -12.72
C ILE A 164 -20.48 -24.83 -14.08
N ALA A 165 -19.26 -24.63 -14.55
CA ALA A 165 -18.81 -25.19 -15.80
C ALA A 165 -17.37 -25.67 -15.74
N ARG A 166 -17.08 -26.66 -16.56
CA ARG A 166 -15.73 -27.20 -16.74
C ARG A 166 -15.11 -26.62 -17.99
N LEU A 167 -13.92 -26.06 -17.85
CA LEU A 167 -13.17 -25.45 -18.93
C LEU A 167 -12.35 -26.53 -19.65
N ARG A 168 -12.33 -26.48 -20.98
CA ARG A 168 -11.73 -27.49 -21.86
C ARG A 168 -10.80 -26.86 -22.88
N GLY A 169 -9.65 -27.48 -23.08
CA GLY A 169 -8.62 -27.08 -24.02
C GLY A 169 -7.24 -27.03 -23.38
N ASP A 170 -6.21 -27.35 -24.18
CA ASP A 170 -4.84 -27.59 -23.70
C ASP A 170 -4.31 -26.50 -22.76
N LYS A 171 -4.53 -25.22 -23.09
CA LYS A 171 -4.09 -24.08 -22.26
C LYS A 171 -4.84 -24.01 -20.93
N VAL A 172 -6.17 -24.00 -20.95
CA VAL A 172 -6.98 -23.83 -19.71
C VAL A 172 -6.93 -25.04 -18.80
N GLU A 173 -6.76 -26.25 -19.34
CA GLU A 173 -6.56 -27.46 -18.54
C GLU A 173 -5.17 -27.49 -17.89
N TYR A 174 -4.17 -26.88 -18.52
CA TYR A 174 -2.84 -26.71 -17.95
C TYR A 174 -2.77 -25.59 -16.90
N THR A 175 -3.38 -24.43 -17.18
CA THR A 175 -3.31 -23.25 -16.31
C THR A 175 -4.34 -23.25 -15.19
N GLY A 176 -5.44 -24.00 -15.35
CA GLY A 176 -6.63 -23.88 -14.51
C GLY A 176 -7.34 -22.54 -14.68
N VAL A 177 -8.12 -22.16 -13.65
CA VAL A 177 -8.76 -20.83 -13.58
C VAL A 177 -7.77 -19.80 -13.04
N VAL A 178 -7.25 -18.97 -13.95
CA VAL A 178 -6.20 -17.96 -13.78
C VAL A 178 -6.76 -16.63 -13.23
N SER A 179 -6.07 -16.05 -12.25
CA SER A 179 -6.27 -14.68 -11.78
C SER A 179 -6.13 -13.68 -12.94
N GLY A 180 -7.18 -12.92 -13.22
CA GLY A 180 -7.30 -12.02 -14.38
C GLY A 180 -8.14 -12.55 -15.56
N MET A 181 -8.66 -13.79 -15.49
CA MET A 181 -9.73 -14.26 -16.39
C MET A 181 -11.13 -13.88 -15.92
N SER A 182 -11.26 -13.30 -14.73
CA SER A 182 -12.53 -12.78 -14.21
C SER A 182 -13.15 -11.82 -15.23
N GLY A 183 -14.37 -12.11 -15.66
CA GLY A 183 -15.08 -11.37 -16.69
C GLY A 183 -15.04 -11.99 -18.09
N SER A 184 -14.34 -13.12 -18.30
CA SER A 184 -14.29 -13.77 -19.62
C SER A 184 -15.70 -14.19 -20.06
N PRO A 185 -16.24 -13.68 -21.19
CA PRO A 185 -17.61 -13.97 -21.61
C PRO A 185 -17.77 -15.41 -22.04
N VAL A 186 -18.88 -16.03 -21.65
CA VAL A 186 -19.24 -17.42 -21.97
C VAL A 186 -20.51 -17.46 -22.81
N TYR A 187 -20.44 -18.15 -23.93
CA TYR A 187 -21.52 -18.28 -24.90
C TYR A 187 -21.97 -19.74 -25.02
N VAL A 188 -23.28 -19.95 -25.14
CA VAL A 188 -23.89 -21.24 -25.51
C VAL A 188 -24.83 -20.97 -26.67
N ASP A 189 -24.73 -21.75 -27.74
CA ASP A 189 -25.49 -21.55 -28.99
C ASP A 189 -25.41 -20.11 -29.55
N GLY A 190 -24.24 -19.48 -29.40
CA GLY A 190 -23.99 -18.09 -29.85
C GLY A 190 -24.64 -17.00 -28.97
N LYS A 191 -25.38 -17.37 -27.93
CA LYS A 191 -25.97 -16.45 -26.96
C LYS A 191 -25.06 -16.27 -25.74
N LEU A 192 -24.93 -15.04 -25.24
CA LEU A 192 -24.15 -14.76 -24.03
C LEU A 192 -24.91 -15.26 -22.79
N VAL A 193 -24.24 -16.08 -21.98
CA VAL A 193 -24.78 -16.68 -20.76
C VAL A 193 -24.29 -15.95 -19.51
N GLY A 194 -23.03 -15.52 -19.52
CA GLY A 194 -22.40 -14.92 -18.34
C GLY A 194 -20.91 -14.73 -18.46
N ALA A 195 -20.25 -14.52 -17.32
CA ALA A 195 -18.82 -14.31 -17.21
C ALA A 195 -18.15 -15.27 -16.24
N VAL A 196 -16.99 -15.82 -16.61
CA VAL A 196 -16.12 -16.55 -15.67
C VAL A 196 -15.72 -15.64 -14.52
N SER A 197 -15.92 -16.05 -13.27
CA SER A 197 -15.78 -15.17 -12.11
C SER A 197 -15.32 -15.86 -10.82
N TYR A 198 -15.57 -17.16 -10.67
CA TYR A 198 -15.19 -17.92 -9.46
C TYR A 198 -14.31 -19.13 -9.81
N ARG A 199 -13.48 -19.54 -8.85
CA ARG A 199 -12.72 -20.80 -8.87
C ARG A 199 -13.13 -21.69 -7.71
N LEU A 200 -13.01 -23.01 -7.90
CA LEU A 200 -13.30 -23.99 -6.85
C LEU A 200 -11.99 -24.40 -6.15
N GLY A 201 -11.65 -23.73 -5.06
CA GLY A 201 -10.42 -23.97 -4.29
C GLY A 201 -9.12 -23.54 -4.99
N THR A 202 -8.01 -23.70 -4.28
CA THR A 202 -6.67 -23.23 -4.69
C THR A 202 -5.80 -24.35 -5.28
N PHE A 203 -6.14 -25.62 -5.02
CA PHE A 203 -5.38 -26.81 -5.46
C PHE A 203 -6.22 -27.79 -6.29
N ALA A 204 -7.24 -27.30 -6.98
CA ALA A 204 -8.06 -28.14 -7.85
C ALA A 204 -7.24 -28.68 -9.03
N LYS A 205 -7.42 -29.98 -9.32
CA LYS A 205 -6.79 -30.64 -10.46
C LYS A 205 -7.55 -30.46 -11.77
N GLU A 206 -8.83 -30.09 -11.68
CA GLU A 206 -9.69 -29.81 -12.82
C GLU A 206 -9.94 -28.30 -12.94
N ALA A 207 -9.97 -27.80 -14.17
CA ALA A 207 -10.32 -26.43 -14.48
C ALA A 207 -11.85 -26.23 -14.37
N ILE A 208 -12.37 -26.10 -13.14
CA ILE A 208 -13.78 -25.82 -12.87
C ILE A 208 -13.93 -24.35 -12.50
N ALA A 209 -14.80 -23.66 -13.23
CA ALA A 209 -15.12 -22.26 -13.02
C ALA A 209 -16.57 -22.08 -12.59
N GLY A 210 -16.78 -21.05 -11.76
CA GLY A 210 -18.09 -20.43 -11.61
C GLY A 210 -18.26 -19.30 -12.60
N ILE A 211 -19.44 -19.23 -13.19
CA ILE A 211 -19.86 -18.24 -14.19
C ILE A 211 -21.01 -17.44 -13.60
N THR A 212 -20.82 -16.13 -13.46
CA THR A 212 -21.87 -15.20 -13.05
C THR A 212 -22.83 -14.96 -14.22
N PRO A 213 -24.15 -15.18 -14.05
CA PRO A 213 -25.12 -15.00 -15.12
C PRO A 213 -25.16 -13.56 -15.66
N ILE A 214 -25.25 -13.40 -16.99
CA ILE A 214 -25.28 -12.08 -17.63
C ILE A 214 -26.46 -11.23 -17.16
N ALA A 215 -27.61 -11.88 -16.89
CA ALA A 215 -28.81 -11.23 -16.39
C ALA A 215 -28.57 -10.53 -15.04
N ASP A 216 -27.68 -11.04 -14.20
CA ASP A 216 -27.34 -10.42 -12.92
C ASP A 216 -26.30 -9.31 -13.05
N MET A 217 -25.42 -9.39 -14.06
CA MET A 217 -24.44 -8.33 -14.34
C MET A 217 -25.12 -7.08 -14.87
N ILE A 218 -26.04 -7.21 -15.83
CA ILE A 218 -26.71 -6.07 -16.48
C ILE A 218 -27.71 -5.35 -15.55
N LYS A 219 -28.18 -6.00 -14.47
CA LYS A 219 -28.99 -5.33 -13.43
C LYS A 219 -28.23 -4.19 -12.75
N LEU A 220 -26.89 -4.20 -12.77
CA LEU A 220 -26.03 -3.15 -12.23
C LEU A 220 -25.82 -1.97 -13.20
N ALA A 221 -26.50 -1.93 -14.35
CA ALA A 221 -26.30 -0.89 -15.36
C ALA A 221 -26.67 0.52 -14.89
N ALA A 222 -27.56 0.65 -13.91
CA ALA A 222 -27.93 1.95 -13.34
C ALA A 222 -26.87 2.35 -12.30
N PRO A 223 -26.33 3.59 -12.34
CA PRO A 223 -25.38 4.06 -11.35
C PRO A 223 -25.94 3.83 -9.95
N ALA A 224 -25.22 3.07 -9.13
CA ALA A 224 -25.53 2.95 -7.73
C ALA A 224 -25.61 4.37 -7.15
N ARG A 225 -26.74 4.71 -6.51
CA ARG A 225 -26.79 5.92 -5.70
C ARG A 225 -25.74 5.75 -4.59
N ALA A 226 -24.80 6.68 -4.49
CA ALA A 226 -24.01 6.82 -3.27
C ALA A 226 -25.01 6.87 -2.11
N ALA A 227 -24.80 6.05 -1.08
CA ALA A 227 -25.69 6.04 0.08
C ALA A 227 -25.85 7.49 0.58
N GLU A 228 -27.09 7.93 0.79
CA GLU A 228 -27.35 9.27 1.30
C GLU A 228 -26.78 9.37 2.73
N GLY A 229 -25.76 10.21 2.92
CA GLY A 229 -25.12 10.48 4.21
C GLY A 229 -23.59 10.29 4.19
N VAL A 230 -22.91 10.99 5.09
CA VAL A 230 -21.46 10.84 5.31
C VAL A 230 -21.22 9.59 6.14
N THR A 231 -21.08 8.44 5.48
CA THR A 231 -20.71 7.18 6.16
C THR A 231 -19.19 7.06 6.24
N ARG A 232 -18.67 6.72 7.42
CA ARG A 232 -17.24 6.46 7.62
C ARG A 232 -16.87 5.14 6.93
N ALA A 233 -15.77 5.13 6.18
CA ALA A 233 -15.24 3.90 5.61
C ALA A 233 -14.32 3.18 6.62
N PRO A 234 -14.10 1.85 6.49
CA PRO A 234 -13.11 1.15 7.30
C PRO A 234 -11.73 1.81 7.19
N ASP A 235 -11.10 2.06 8.33
CA ASP A 235 -9.75 2.62 8.40
C ASP A 235 -8.70 1.52 8.15
N LEU A 236 -8.49 1.17 6.87
CA LEU A 236 -7.60 0.06 6.50
C LEU A 236 -6.17 0.25 7.01
N LEU A 237 -5.64 1.48 6.89
CA LEU A 237 -4.29 1.80 7.34
C LEU A 237 -4.19 1.73 8.87
N GLY A 238 -5.10 2.37 9.60
CA GLY A 238 -5.10 2.36 11.06
C GLY A 238 -5.20 0.95 11.65
N HIS A 239 -6.09 0.10 11.12
CA HIS A 239 -6.20 -1.30 11.56
C HIS A 239 -4.92 -2.10 11.28
N PHE A 240 -4.34 -1.92 10.09
CA PHE A 240 -3.07 -2.55 9.72
C PHE A 240 -1.93 -2.14 10.66
N LEU A 241 -1.80 -0.84 10.96
CA LEU A 241 -0.77 -0.33 11.86
C LEU A 241 -0.98 -0.82 13.29
N ALA A 242 -2.22 -0.81 13.79
CA ALA A 242 -2.55 -1.34 15.11
C ALA A 242 -2.19 -2.83 15.25
N SER A 243 -2.39 -3.64 14.20
CA SER A 243 -2.01 -5.06 14.18
C SER A 243 -0.49 -5.27 14.28
N ARG A 244 0.31 -4.28 13.85
CA ARG A 244 1.78 -4.29 13.91
C ARG A 244 2.33 -3.66 15.20
N ALA A 245 1.61 -2.69 15.78
CA ALA A 245 2.06 -1.89 16.92
C ALA A 245 2.04 -2.61 18.28
N GLY A 246 1.52 -3.85 18.37
CA GLY A 246 1.55 -4.67 19.60
C GLY A 246 2.95 -5.05 20.13
N ALA A 247 4.00 -4.33 19.74
CA ALA A 247 5.41 -4.63 19.97
C ALA A 247 6.24 -3.52 20.68
N GLU A 248 5.69 -2.31 20.93
CA GLU A 248 6.44 -1.23 21.62
C GLU A 248 5.98 -1.01 23.06
N GLY A 249 6.93 -1.02 24.00
CA GLY A 249 6.69 -0.92 25.44
C GLY A 249 6.53 0.53 25.95
N PRO A 250 5.75 0.77 27.01
CA PRO A 250 5.47 2.11 27.53
C PRO A 250 6.67 2.77 28.24
N ILE A 251 6.60 4.10 28.36
CA ILE A 251 7.55 4.96 29.11
C ILE A 251 7.78 4.38 30.50
N SER A 252 9.00 3.92 30.76
CA SER A 252 9.39 3.29 32.03
C SER A 252 9.46 4.33 33.16
N GLY A 253 8.63 4.15 34.19
CA GLY A 253 8.80 4.77 35.50
C GLY A 253 9.62 3.86 36.41
N THR A 254 10.26 4.43 37.43
CA THR A 254 11.08 3.71 38.42
C THR A 254 10.29 2.89 39.43
N ASP A 255 8.97 2.79 39.31
CA ASP A 255 8.14 2.02 40.24
C ASP A 255 7.40 0.89 39.53
N GLY A 256 7.70 -0.33 39.98
CA GLY A 256 7.17 -1.58 39.44
C GLY A 256 5.66 -1.71 39.62
N GLY A 257 4.99 -2.08 38.54
CA GLY A 257 3.57 -2.42 38.54
C GLY A 257 2.96 -2.24 37.17
N ALA A 258 3.18 -3.20 36.27
CA ALA A 258 2.52 -3.20 34.96
C ALA A 258 1.01 -3.48 35.12
N PRO A 259 0.10 -2.57 34.74
CA PRO A 259 -1.29 -2.92 34.58
C PRO A 259 -1.47 -3.60 33.23
N ARG A 260 -1.82 -4.89 33.28
CA ARG A 260 -2.17 -5.71 32.12
C ARG A 260 -3.57 -5.30 31.65
N ALA A 261 -3.65 -4.37 30.70
CA ALA A 261 -4.90 -4.05 30.02
C ALA A 261 -5.27 -5.21 29.08
N ALA A 262 -6.43 -5.81 29.33
CA ALA A 262 -7.03 -6.81 28.47
C ALA A 262 -7.39 -6.17 27.12
N ALA A 263 -6.64 -6.54 26.08
CA ALA A 263 -7.05 -6.32 24.70
C ALA A 263 -8.11 -7.37 24.35
N GLU A 264 -9.38 -7.08 24.61
CA GLU A 264 -10.48 -7.73 23.90
C GLU A 264 -10.64 -7.03 22.54
N GLY A 265 -9.77 -7.40 21.61
CA GLY A 265 -10.02 -7.24 20.18
C GLY A 265 -10.52 -8.57 19.63
N PRO A 266 -11.44 -8.61 18.66
CA PRO A 266 -11.81 -9.86 18.01
C PRO A 266 -10.53 -10.48 17.43
N SER A 267 -10.12 -11.59 18.02
CA SER A 267 -9.09 -12.45 17.48
C SER A 267 -9.57 -12.89 16.10
N MET A 268 -9.03 -12.25 15.06
CA MET A 268 -8.99 -12.86 13.74
C MET A 268 -8.04 -14.04 13.88
N ALA A 269 -8.60 -15.14 14.37
CA ALA A 269 -7.96 -16.43 14.31
C ALA A 269 -7.50 -16.60 12.86
N ALA A 270 -6.19 -16.72 12.67
CA ALA A 270 -5.62 -17.42 11.54
C ALA A 270 -6.12 -18.87 11.64
N ALA A 271 -7.37 -19.09 11.25
CA ALA A 271 -8.05 -20.37 11.25
C ALA A 271 -8.17 -20.83 9.81
N GLY A 272 -7.45 -21.92 9.51
CA GLY A 272 -7.67 -22.74 8.34
C GLY A 272 -6.69 -22.46 7.20
N GLY A 273 -6.22 -23.52 6.55
CA GLY A 273 -5.59 -23.43 5.23
C GLY A 273 -6.53 -22.79 4.19
N PRO A 274 -6.13 -22.73 2.91
CA PRO A 274 -6.92 -22.05 1.89
C PRO A 274 -8.38 -22.54 1.94
N PRO A 275 -9.35 -21.61 1.94
CA PRO A 275 -10.75 -21.95 2.15
C PRO A 275 -11.18 -23.06 1.20
N ALA A 276 -11.67 -24.15 1.77
CA ALA A 276 -12.23 -25.26 1.00
C ALA A 276 -13.60 -24.81 0.47
N GLY A 277 -13.66 -24.36 -0.79
CA GLY A 277 -14.93 -23.95 -1.38
C GLY A 277 -14.81 -23.07 -2.61
N LEU A 278 -15.98 -22.58 -3.05
CA LEU A 278 -16.15 -21.64 -4.13
C LEU A 278 -15.71 -20.24 -3.66
N GLN A 279 -14.81 -19.61 -4.40
CA GLN A 279 -14.31 -18.26 -4.08
C GLN A 279 -14.16 -17.44 -5.38
N PRO A 280 -14.33 -16.10 -5.31
CA PRO A 280 -13.99 -15.24 -6.43
C PRO A 280 -12.57 -15.53 -6.92
N ILE A 281 -12.36 -15.37 -8.22
CA ILE A 281 -11.01 -15.45 -8.79
C ILE A 281 -10.21 -14.27 -8.21
N GLY A 282 -8.99 -14.54 -7.75
CA GLY A 282 -8.10 -13.50 -7.26
C GLY A 282 -7.84 -12.45 -8.33
N ILE A 283 -7.77 -11.19 -7.92
CA ILE A 283 -7.54 -10.09 -8.86
C ILE A 283 -6.04 -9.79 -8.82
N PRO A 284 -5.29 -10.10 -9.90
CA PRO A 284 -3.87 -9.78 -9.94
C PRO A 284 -3.74 -8.26 -9.93
N LEU A 285 -3.14 -7.75 -8.86
CA LEU A 285 -2.87 -6.35 -8.69
C LEU A 285 -1.44 -6.11 -9.16
N VAL A 286 -1.32 -5.77 -10.45
CA VAL A 286 0.00 -5.54 -11.05
C VAL A 286 0.53 -4.21 -10.53
N CYS A 287 1.68 -4.27 -9.86
CA CYS A 287 2.44 -3.08 -9.52
C CYS A 287 3.64 -2.89 -10.44
N SER A 288 3.62 -1.80 -11.19
CA SER A 288 4.76 -1.36 -12.00
C SER A 288 5.51 -0.22 -11.32
N GLY A 289 6.84 -0.29 -11.27
CA GLY A 289 7.65 0.70 -10.57
C GLY A 289 7.64 0.56 -9.03
N CYS A 290 7.11 -0.55 -8.49
CA CYS A 290 7.19 -0.89 -7.07
C CYS A 290 8.58 -1.41 -6.67
N ASP A 291 9.07 -0.95 -5.53
CA ASP A 291 10.08 -1.64 -4.75
C ASP A 291 9.49 -2.92 -4.12
N PRO A 292 10.16 -4.09 -4.22
CA PRO A 292 9.66 -5.33 -3.66
C PRO A 292 9.49 -5.32 -2.14
N GLY A 293 10.34 -4.58 -1.42
CA GLY A 293 10.27 -4.44 0.04
C GLY A 293 9.03 -3.67 0.48
N VAL A 294 8.75 -2.56 -0.20
CA VAL A 294 7.53 -1.75 0.01
C VAL A 294 6.28 -2.56 -0.34
N LEU A 295 6.26 -3.21 -1.50
CA LEU A 295 5.12 -4.04 -1.92
C LEU A 295 4.82 -5.14 -0.90
N ARG A 296 5.85 -5.86 -0.44
CA ARG A 296 5.73 -6.92 0.57
C ARG A 296 5.22 -6.38 1.92
N TYR A 297 5.62 -5.17 2.31
CA TYR A 297 5.17 -4.58 3.57
C TYR A 297 3.65 -4.32 3.56
N TYR A 298 3.12 -3.75 2.47
CA TYR A 298 1.71 -3.38 2.34
C TYR A 298 0.81 -4.49 1.76
N ALA A 299 1.37 -5.56 1.19
CA ALA A 299 0.62 -6.67 0.59
C ALA A 299 -0.54 -7.20 1.47
N PRO A 300 -0.38 -7.36 2.81
CA PRO A 300 -1.49 -7.85 3.65
C PRO A 300 -2.76 -7.00 3.60
N ILE A 301 -2.66 -5.68 3.35
CA ILE A 301 -3.83 -4.80 3.22
C ILE A 301 -4.60 -5.19 1.95
N PHE A 302 -3.90 -5.32 0.83
CA PHE A 302 -4.50 -5.69 -0.46
C PHE A 302 -5.07 -7.12 -0.45
N GLU A 303 -4.32 -8.07 0.11
CA GLU A 303 -4.71 -9.47 0.25
C GLU A 303 -5.98 -9.63 1.10
N SER A 304 -6.14 -8.81 2.15
CA SER A 304 -7.36 -8.80 2.98
C SER A 304 -8.62 -8.40 2.21
N CYS A 305 -8.45 -7.79 1.04
CA CYS A 305 -9.53 -7.37 0.14
C CYS A 305 -9.61 -8.23 -1.14
N GLY A 306 -8.93 -9.38 -1.21
CA GLY A 306 -8.99 -10.30 -2.36
C GLY A 306 -8.15 -9.87 -3.57
N LEU A 307 -7.29 -8.87 -3.40
CA LEU A 307 -6.31 -8.46 -4.40
C LEU A 307 -5.02 -9.28 -4.20
N GLU A 308 -4.35 -9.65 -5.30
CA GLU A 308 -3.12 -10.45 -5.30
C GLU A 308 -1.96 -9.58 -5.83
N PRO A 309 -1.25 -8.82 -4.97
CA PRO A 309 -0.20 -7.90 -5.39
C PRO A 309 0.96 -8.65 -6.02
N THR A 310 1.30 -8.30 -7.26
CA THR A 310 2.40 -8.92 -8.00
C THR A 310 3.26 -7.82 -8.62
N ALA A 311 4.57 -7.95 -8.51
CA ALA A 311 5.47 -7.06 -9.24
C ALA A 311 5.31 -7.33 -10.75
N GLY A 312 5.10 -6.28 -11.55
CA GLY A 312 4.95 -6.41 -13.00
C GLY A 312 5.52 -5.27 -13.82
N GLY A 313 5.30 -5.36 -15.14
CA GLY A 313 5.87 -4.45 -16.12
C GLY A 313 5.16 -3.09 -16.19
N GLY A 314 5.86 -2.09 -16.73
CA GLY A 314 5.44 -0.68 -16.82
C GLY A 314 4.15 -0.40 -17.61
N VAL A 315 3.77 0.88 -17.68
CA VAL A 315 2.72 1.32 -18.60
C VAL A 315 3.24 1.25 -20.03
N VAL A 316 2.48 0.62 -20.91
CA VAL A 316 2.77 0.62 -22.35
C VAL A 316 1.78 1.56 -23.02
N SER A 317 2.31 2.52 -23.77
CA SER A 317 1.51 3.29 -24.72
C SER A 317 1.35 2.45 -25.98
N PRO A 318 0.14 1.94 -26.30
CA PRO A 318 -0.05 1.17 -27.51
C PRO A 318 0.15 2.07 -28.74
N SER A 319 0.70 1.49 -29.81
CA SER A 319 0.78 2.15 -31.12
C SER A 319 -0.59 2.15 -31.79
N GLY A 320 -1.50 3.00 -31.31
CA GLY A 320 -2.86 3.17 -31.83
C GLY A 320 -3.97 2.66 -30.89
N PRO A 321 -5.25 2.89 -31.23
CA PRO A 321 -6.38 2.48 -30.41
C PRO A 321 -6.48 0.96 -30.36
N LEU A 322 -6.48 0.38 -29.16
CA LEU A 322 -6.78 -1.04 -28.98
C LEU A 322 -8.31 -1.22 -29.02
N PRO A 323 -8.87 -2.04 -29.91
CA PRO A 323 -10.31 -2.24 -29.96
C PRO A 323 -10.81 -2.86 -28.65
N LEU A 324 -11.86 -2.27 -28.09
CA LEU A 324 -12.58 -2.82 -26.93
C LEU A 324 -13.64 -3.80 -27.44
N THR A 325 -13.40 -5.10 -27.25
CA THR A 325 -14.37 -6.16 -27.55
C THR A 325 -14.53 -7.11 -26.36
N PRO A 326 -15.68 -7.80 -26.21
CA PRO A 326 -15.84 -8.86 -25.20
C PRO A 326 -14.66 -9.85 -25.19
N GLY A 327 -14.09 -10.07 -24.00
CA GLY A 327 -12.90 -10.88 -23.74
C GLY A 327 -11.57 -10.10 -23.71
N THR A 328 -11.57 -8.80 -24.02
CA THR A 328 -10.40 -7.92 -23.89
C THR A 328 -9.97 -7.82 -22.43
N ALA A 329 -8.67 -7.82 -22.16
CA ALA A 329 -8.14 -7.57 -20.83
C ALA A 329 -8.25 -6.07 -20.48
N ILE A 330 -8.84 -5.78 -19.33
CA ILE A 330 -9.04 -4.42 -18.83
C ILE A 330 -8.42 -4.26 -17.44
N GLY A 331 -8.13 -3.03 -17.06
CA GLY A 331 -7.54 -2.67 -15.79
C GLY A 331 -8.40 -1.71 -14.99
N ALA A 332 -8.36 -1.87 -13.68
CA ALA A 332 -8.98 -0.99 -12.70
C ALA A 332 -7.85 -0.33 -11.89
N ALA A 333 -7.58 0.94 -12.15
CA ALA A 333 -6.37 1.59 -11.64
C ALA A 333 -6.60 2.22 -10.26
N LEU A 334 -5.88 1.72 -9.25
CA LEU A 334 -5.85 2.29 -7.91
C LEU A 334 -4.89 3.48 -7.82
N ALA A 335 -3.74 3.39 -8.50
CA ALA A 335 -2.79 4.50 -8.63
C ALA A 335 -2.13 4.46 -10.00
N THR A 336 -1.84 5.64 -10.56
CA THR A 336 -1.12 5.80 -11.82
C THR A 336 -0.03 6.89 -11.72
N GLY A 337 0.94 6.89 -12.64
CA GLY A 337 2.03 7.87 -12.69
C GLY A 337 3.40 7.19 -12.71
N ASP A 338 4.34 7.66 -11.88
CA ASP A 338 5.67 7.06 -11.73
C ASP A 338 5.67 5.62 -11.16
N LEU A 339 4.51 5.21 -10.65
CA LEU A 339 4.18 3.86 -10.22
C LEU A 339 2.72 3.62 -10.61
N ASN A 340 2.38 2.39 -10.98
CA ASN A 340 0.99 2.03 -11.29
C ASN A 340 0.57 0.80 -10.51
N PHE A 341 -0.57 0.88 -9.84
CA PHE A 341 -1.27 -0.23 -9.19
C PHE A 341 -2.58 -0.47 -9.94
N VAL A 342 -2.65 -1.56 -10.70
CA VAL A 342 -3.80 -1.83 -11.56
C VAL A 342 -4.28 -3.26 -11.37
N GLY A 343 -5.54 -3.42 -10.96
CA GLY A 343 -6.20 -4.71 -10.89
C GLY A 343 -6.62 -5.15 -12.29
N ILE A 344 -6.18 -6.32 -12.74
CA ILE A 344 -6.43 -6.80 -14.10
C ILE A 344 -7.59 -7.80 -14.11
N GLY A 345 -8.49 -7.64 -15.06
CA GLY A 345 -9.56 -8.59 -15.36
C GLY A 345 -9.93 -8.55 -16.83
N THR A 346 -11.13 -9.01 -17.14
CA THR A 346 -11.60 -9.20 -18.52
C THR A 346 -12.95 -8.53 -18.74
N LEU A 347 -13.11 -7.90 -19.90
CA LEU A 347 -14.35 -7.29 -20.35
C LEU A 347 -15.36 -8.38 -20.75
N THR A 348 -16.57 -8.36 -20.20
CA THR A 348 -17.62 -9.32 -20.50
C THR A 348 -18.53 -8.85 -21.62
N HIS A 349 -19.05 -7.64 -21.49
CA HIS A 349 -20.11 -7.14 -22.35
C HIS A 349 -20.01 -5.62 -22.55
N ILE A 350 -20.50 -5.17 -23.70
CA ILE A 350 -20.51 -3.78 -24.12
C ILE A 350 -21.94 -3.45 -24.52
N ASP A 351 -22.49 -2.39 -23.93
CA ASP A 351 -23.80 -1.82 -24.25
C ASP A 351 -23.65 -0.32 -24.50
N GLY A 352 -23.61 0.07 -25.78
CA GLY A 352 -23.22 1.41 -26.19
C GLY A 352 -21.84 1.78 -25.63
N ASN A 353 -21.78 2.84 -24.83
CA ASN A 353 -20.56 3.31 -24.19
C ASN A 353 -20.28 2.67 -22.81
N ARG A 354 -21.20 1.81 -22.35
CA ARG A 354 -21.09 1.13 -21.06
C ARG A 354 -20.46 -0.24 -21.23
N VAL A 355 -19.68 -0.61 -20.22
CA VAL A 355 -18.95 -1.87 -20.19
C VAL A 355 -19.17 -2.61 -18.88
N PHE A 356 -19.27 -3.93 -18.95
CA PHE A 356 -19.44 -4.82 -17.81
C PHE A 356 -18.27 -5.80 -17.76
N ALA A 357 -17.67 -5.99 -16.59
CA ALA A 357 -16.47 -6.81 -16.46
C ALA A 357 -16.37 -7.51 -15.10
N PHE A 358 -15.36 -8.37 -14.96
CA PHE A 358 -14.98 -9.17 -13.78
C PHE A 358 -15.99 -10.26 -13.38
N GLY A 359 -17.29 -9.99 -13.45
CA GLY A 359 -18.32 -10.94 -13.00
C GLY A 359 -18.35 -11.13 -11.47
N HIS A 360 -17.61 -10.32 -10.70
CA HIS A 360 -17.58 -10.30 -9.24
C HIS A 360 -17.03 -8.94 -8.77
N PRO A 361 -17.08 -8.63 -7.45
CA PRO A 361 -16.56 -7.38 -6.93
C PRO A 361 -15.05 -7.27 -7.09
N LEU A 362 -14.58 -6.04 -7.33
CA LEU A 362 -13.18 -5.65 -7.24
C LEU A 362 -12.80 -5.32 -5.78
N LEU A 363 -13.50 -4.35 -5.19
CA LEU A 363 -13.35 -3.89 -3.80
C LEU A 363 -14.66 -4.05 -3.00
N GLY A 364 -15.78 -4.33 -3.68
CA GLY A 364 -17.12 -4.34 -3.08
C GLY A 364 -17.61 -2.96 -2.64
N ALA A 365 -17.11 -1.90 -3.29
CA ALA A 365 -17.32 -0.53 -2.82
C ALA A 365 -18.67 0.08 -3.22
N GLY A 366 -19.44 -0.55 -4.11
CA GLY A 366 -20.68 -0.01 -4.64
C GLY A 366 -20.43 1.15 -5.59
N ALA A 367 -21.00 2.32 -5.32
CA ALA A 367 -20.78 3.52 -6.13
C ALA A 367 -19.34 4.05 -5.93
N MET A 368 -18.60 4.26 -7.01
CA MET A 368 -17.25 4.82 -6.96
C MET A 368 -16.88 5.50 -8.27
N GLU A 369 -15.72 6.12 -8.34
CA GLU A 369 -15.15 6.59 -9.60
C GLU A 369 -13.68 6.18 -9.64
N MET A 370 -13.34 5.28 -10.55
CA MET A 370 -12.01 4.69 -10.68
C MET A 370 -11.56 4.73 -12.14
N PRO A 371 -10.32 5.12 -12.45
CA PRO A 371 -9.84 5.07 -13.83
C PRO A 371 -9.85 3.63 -14.38
N MET A 372 -10.45 3.47 -15.56
CA MET A 372 -10.49 2.23 -16.30
C MET A 372 -9.42 2.26 -17.38
N THR A 373 -8.58 1.23 -17.47
CA THR A 373 -7.55 1.08 -18.50
C THR A 373 -7.83 -0.16 -19.34
N GLN A 374 -7.13 -0.32 -20.46
CA GLN A 374 -6.88 -1.65 -21.04
C GLN A 374 -5.60 -2.25 -20.43
N ALA A 375 -5.43 -3.55 -20.64
CA ALA A 375 -4.25 -4.28 -20.21
C ALA A 375 -3.67 -5.11 -21.36
N GLN A 376 -2.36 -5.00 -21.58
CA GLN A 376 -1.61 -5.87 -22.50
C GLN A 376 -1.05 -7.04 -21.70
N VAL A 377 -1.54 -8.25 -21.95
CA VAL A 377 -1.09 -9.44 -21.22
C VAL A 377 0.29 -9.83 -21.76
N LEU A 378 1.32 -9.84 -20.93
CA LEU A 378 2.65 -10.28 -21.33
C LEU A 378 2.75 -11.81 -21.35
N LEU A 379 2.21 -12.44 -20.32
CA LEU A 379 2.12 -13.90 -20.23
C LEU A 379 1.07 -14.30 -19.20
N THR A 380 0.59 -15.53 -19.33
CA THR A 380 -0.19 -16.23 -18.30
C THR A 380 0.71 -17.22 -17.58
N PHE A 381 0.98 -16.98 -16.29
CA PHE A 381 1.83 -17.83 -15.48
C PHE A 381 1.01 -18.97 -14.88
N ALA A 382 1.34 -20.21 -15.24
CA ALA A 382 0.74 -21.40 -14.64
C ALA A 382 1.42 -21.71 -13.30
N SER A 383 0.62 -21.89 -12.25
CA SER A 383 1.15 -22.21 -10.93
C SER A 383 0.18 -23.09 -10.16
N THR A 384 0.74 -24.06 -9.42
CA THR A 384 -0.03 -24.94 -8.56
C THR A 384 -0.54 -24.24 -7.30
N ALA A 385 0.03 -23.09 -6.94
CA ALA A 385 -0.43 -22.26 -5.83
C ALA A 385 -1.52 -21.30 -6.31
N ALA A 386 -1.18 -20.37 -7.20
CA ALA A 386 -2.12 -19.53 -7.91
C ALA A 386 -1.57 -19.19 -9.31
N SER A 387 -2.33 -19.50 -10.36
CA SER A 387 -2.05 -19.03 -11.72
C SER A 387 -2.53 -17.59 -11.90
N PHE A 388 -1.77 -16.73 -12.57
CA PHE A 388 -2.13 -15.32 -12.77
C PHE A 388 -1.64 -14.76 -14.11
N LYS A 389 -2.28 -13.68 -14.58
CA LYS A 389 -1.82 -12.91 -15.74
C LYS A 389 -0.82 -11.83 -15.30
N LEU A 390 0.33 -11.77 -15.97
CA LEU A 390 1.25 -10.64 -15.88
C LEU A 390 0.95 -9.70 -17.05
N ALA A 391 0.62 -8.44 -16.76
CA ALA A 391 0.18 -7.51 -17.80
C ALA A 391 0.72 -6.09 -17.58
N ASN A 392 0.87 -5.36 -18.66
CA ASN A 392 1.12 -3.92 -18.64
C ASN A 392 -0.20 -3.17 -18.74
N ALA A 393 -0.39 -2.14 -17.93
CA ALA A 393 -1.54 -1.25 -18.07
C ALA A 393 -1.30 -0.24 -19.21
N THR A 394 -2.39 0.23 -19.80
CA THR A 394 -2.40 1.37 -20.72
C THR A 394 -2.84 2.64 -19.99
N PRO A 395 -2.72 3.84 -20.58
CA PRO A 395 -3.39 5.03 -20.06
C PRO A 395 -4.91 4.81 -19.89
N PRO A 396 -5.58 5.54 -18.97
CA PRO A 396 -7.01 5.44 -18.78
C PRO A 396 -7.80 5.69 -20.07
N VAL A 397 -8.78 4.82 -20.34
CA VAL A 397 -9.71 4.88 -21.48
C VAL A 397 -11.14 5.17 -21.04
N GLY A 398 -11.40 5.25 -19.74
CA GLY A 398 -12.74 5.51 -19.20
C GLY A 398 -12.78 5.48 -17.67
N THR A 399 -13.97 5.32 -17.12
CA THR A 399 -14.23 5.30 -15.67
C THR A 399 -15.05 4.08 -15.28
N ILE A 400 -14.60 3.32 -14.29
CA ILE A 400 -15.45 2.39 -13.54
C ILE A 400 -16.25 3.22 -12.54
N PHE A 401 -17.57 3.12 -12.60
CA PHE A 401 -18.47 3.92 -11.76
C PHE A 401 -19.26 3.09 -10.73
N GLN A 402 -19.18 1.77 -10.85
CA GLN A 402 -19.87 0.86 -9.97
C GLN A 402 -19.10 -0.44 -9.82
N ASP A 403 -18.95 -0.87 -8.56
CA ASP A 403 -18.29 -2.09 -8.14
C ASP A 403 -19.27 -2.89 -7.27
N GLY A 404 -20.09 -3.70 -7.95
CA GLY A 404 -21.19 -4.44 -7.35
C GLY A 404 -20.89 -5.92 -7.15
N LEU A 405 -21.85 -6.62 -6.54
CA LEU A 405 -21.71 -8.04 -6.19
C LEU A 405 -21.46 -8.96 -7.41
N THR A 406 -21.98 -8.60 -8.58
CA THR A 406 -21.96 -9.47 -9.77
C THR A 406 -21.14 -8.92 -10.92
N ALA A 407 -20.68 -7.67 -10.87
CA ALA A 407 -19.86 -7.05 -11.91
C ALA A 407 -19.25 -5.73 -11.44
N ILE A 408 -18.19 -5.31 -12.12
CA ILE A 408 -17.85 -3.89 -12.24
C ILE A 408 -18.50 -3.32 -13.50
N VAL A 409 -18.98 -2.07 -13.42
CA VAL A 409 -19.59 -1.35 -14.52
C VAL A 409 -18.82 -0.06 -14.76
N GLY A 410 -18.47 0.17 -16.03
CA GLY A 410 -17.73 1.35 -16.45
C GLY A 410 -18.34 2.02 -17.67
N GLU A 411 -17.79 3.19 -17.98
CA GLU A 411 -18.14 4.01 -19.12
C GLU A 411 -16.85 4.43 -19.83
N VAL A 412 -16.76 4.15 -21.13
CA VAL A 412 -15.60 4.50 -21.97
C VAL A 412 -15.60 6.01 -22.26
N GLY A 413 -14.44 6.64 -22.41
CA GLY A 413 -14.31 8.06 -22.74
C GLY A 413 -14.62 9.05 -21.61
N ARG A 414 -15.23 8.62 -20.49
CA ARG A 414 -15.37 9.47 -19.30
C ARG A 414 -14.14 9.37 -18.41
N GLU A 415 -13.54 10.51 -18.07
CA GLU A 415 -12.40 10.57 -17.14
C GLU A 415 -12.83 10.47 -15.67
N ALA A 416 -12.09 9.70 -14.88
CA ALA A 416 -12.35 9.51 -13.46
C ALA A 416 -11.56 10.56 -12.64
N PRO A 417 -12.18 11.23 -11.65
CA PRO A 417 -11.44 12.11 -10.76
C PRO A 417 -10.46 11.33 -9.86
N THR A 418 -9.25 11.87 -9.72
CA THR A 418 -8.18 11.33 -8.88
C THR A 418 -7.65 12.38 -7.91
N ILE A 419 -6.85 11.96 -6.93
CA ILE A 419 -6.11 12.88 -6.05
C ILE A 419 -4.66 12.95 -6.56
N PRO A 420 -4.17 14.12 -6.98
CA PRO A 420 -2.78 14.27 -7.40
C PRO A 420 -1.86 14.30 -6.18
N VAL A 421 -0.78 13.53 -6.24
CA VAL A 421 0.27 13.46 -5.21
C VAL A 421 1.62 13.73 -5.86
N THR A 422 2.38 14.67 -5.31
CA THR A 422 3.76 14.93 -5.73
C THR A 422 4.70 14.61 -4.58
N VAL A 423 5.67 13.73 -4.82
CA VAL A 423 6.72 13.38 -3.86
C VAL A 423 8.06 13.87 -4.39
N ARG A 424 8.70 14.78 -3.67
CA ARG A 424 10.01 15.36 -4.03
C ARG A 424 11.03 14.83 -3.06
N VAL A 425 12.05 14.16 -3.56
CA VAL A 425 13.12 13.59 -2.76
C VAL A 425 14.43 14.28 -3.13
N THR A 426 15.04 14.96 -2.17
CA THR A 426 16.36 15.60 -2.32
C THR A 426 17.37 14.84 -1.49
N SER A 427 18.49 14.49 -2.11
CA SER A 427 19.54 13.70 -1.50
C SER A 427 20.92 14.14 -2.02
N GLY A 428 21.99 13.51 -1.54
CA GLY A 428 23.35 13.84 -1.99
C GLY A 428 23.56 13.62 -3.49
N ALA A 429 22.79 12.72 -4.09
CA ALA A 429 22.78 12.45 -5.54
C ALA A 429 21.96 13.47 -6.37
N GLY A 430 21.23 14.38 -5.72
CA GLY A 430 20.41 15.40 -6.38
C GLY A 430 18.93 15.32 -6.00
N ARG A 431 18.09 16.01 -6.76
CA ARG A 431 16.63 16.05 -6.55
C ARG A 431 15.92 15.17 -7.58
N ARG A 432 14.92 14.42 -7.12
CA ARG A 432 13.97 13.67 -7.94
C ARG A 432 12.54 14.00 -7.54
N ASP A 433 11.71 14.23 -8.54
CA ASP A 433 10.29 14.50 -8.36
C ASP A 433 9.51 13.32 -8.93
N PHE A 434 8.55 12.82 -8.16
CA PHE A 434 7.62 11.76 -8.54
C PHE A 434 6.19 12.30 -8.50
N HIS A 435 5.39 11.90 -9.48
CA HIS A 435 4.02 12.32 -9.67
C HIS A 435 3.09 11.11 -9.75
N TYR A 436 2.02 11.16 -8.96
CA TYR A 436 1.02 10.12 -8.89
C TYR A 436 -0.39 10.70 -8.95
N ASN A 437 -1.30 9.91 -9.49
CA ASN A 437 -2.74 10.10 -9.36
C ASN A 437 -3.30 8.89 -8.63
N ILE A 438 -3.77 9.09 -7.39
CA ILE A 438 -4.35 8.00 -6.58
C ILE A 438 -5.87 8.03 -6.63
N LEU A 439 -6.48 6.85 -6.51
CA LEU A 439 -7.93 6.67 -6.44
C LEU A 439 -8.55 7.55 -5.35
N ARG A 440 -9.65 8.23 -5.68
CA ARG A 440 -10.47 9.00 -4.73
C ARG A 440 -11.43 8.06 -3.99
N ASN A 441 -10.99 7.50 -2.87
CA ASN A 441 -11.80 6.58 -2.06
C ASN A 441 -11.40 6.62 -0.58
N ARG A 442 -12.38 6.78 0.31
CA ARG A 442 -12.14 7.03 1.75
C ARG A 442 -11.29 5.95 2.44
N ALA A 443 -11.44 4.68 2.04
CA ALA A 443 -10.66 3.57 2.60
C ALA A 443 -9.26 3.46 1.97
N TRP A 444 -9.15 3.71 0.66
CA TRP A 444 -7.93 3.40 -0.12
C TRP A 444 -6.98 4.57 -0.31
N SER A 445 -7.46 5.82 -0.40
CA SER A 445 -6.58 6.98 -0.62
C SER A 445 -5.46 7.10 0.44
N PRO A 446 -5.71 6.89 1.75
CA PRO A 446 -4.63 6.91 2.74
C PRO A 446 -3.58 5.81 2.53
N VAL A 447 -4.03 4.59 2.19
CA VAL A 447 -3.14 3.45 1.92
C VAL A 447 -2.26 3.74 0.70
N LEU A 448 -2.86 4.23 -0.38
CA LEU A 448 -2.16 4.52 -1.63
C LEU A 448 -1.18 5.68 -1.47
N LEU A 449 -1.51 6.69 -0.65
CA LEU A 449 -0.59 7.76 -0.28
C LEU A 449 0.63 7.21 0.48
N SER A 450 0.42 6.32 1.46
CA SER A 450 1.53 5.68 2.18
C SER A 450 2.40 4.85 1.23
N VAL A 451 1.80 4.04 0.37
CA VAL A 451 2.55 3.17 -0.56
C VAL A 451 3.37 4.00 -1.55
N THR A 452 2.76 5.00 -2.20
CA THR A 452 3.44 5.86 -3.19
C THR A 452 4.57 6.67 -2.56
N THR A 453 4.36 7.20 -1.35
CA THR A 453 5.38 7.93 -0.59
C THR A 453 6.54 7.02 -0.19
N ALA A 454 6.27 5.86 0.42
CA ALA A 454 7.30 4.90 0.82
C ALA A 454 8.12 4.43 -0.38
N ASN A 455 7.46 4.14 -1.51
CA ASN A 455 8.10 3.71 -2.74
C ASN A 455 9.02 4.78 -3.33
N SER A 456 8.59 6.05 -3.33
CA SER A 456 9.39 7.17 -3.85
C SER A 456 10.72 7.32 -3.12
N LEU A 457 10.72 7.09 -1.80
CA LEU A 457 11.88 7.26 -0.94
C LEU A 457 12.97 6.20 -1.18
N VAL A 458 12.59 4.97 -1.50
CA VAL A 458 13.55 3.88 -1.77
C VAL A 458 13.99 3.79 -3.22
N ARG A 459 13.36 4.57 -4.11
CA ARG A 459 13.70 4.64 -5.55
C ARG A 459 14.72 5.72 -5.92
N THR A 460 15.35 6.34 -4.92
CA THR A 460 16.55 7.15 -5.14
C THR A 460 17.79 6.27 -5.15
N THR A 461 18.81 6.66 -5.91
CA THR A 461 20.05 5.87 -6.07
C THR A 461 20.89 5.83 -4.80
N ASP A 462 20.63 6.73 -3.85
CA ASP A 462 21.37 6.92 -2.61
C ASP A 462 20.51 6.73 -1.36
N PHE A 463 19.41 5.97 -1.45
CA PHE A 463 18.65 5.60 -0.26
C PHE A 463 19.53 4.83 0.74
N ASP A 464 19.66 5.37 1.94
CA ASP A 464 20.33 4.75 3.07
C ASP A 464 19.30 4.55 4.20
N ALA A 465 19.11 3.31 4.63
CA ALA A 465 18.16 2.98 5.71
C ALA A 465 18.55 3.59 7.07
N SER A 466 19.82 4.00 7.24
CA SER A 466 20.33 4.68 8.43
C SER A 466 20.26 6.21 8.34
N ALA A 467 19.84 6.77 7.20
CA ALA A 467 19.69 8.20 7.01
C ALA A 467 18.57 8.78 7.88
N THR A 468 18.67 10.09 8.09
CA THR A 468 17.60 10.88 8.69
C THR A 468 16.83 11.58 7.57
N LEU A 469 15.51 11.50 7.61
CA LEU A 469 14.61 12.06 6.59
C LEU A 469 13.95 13.31 7.17
N ALA A 470 14.20 14.48 6.58
CA ALA A 470 13.50 15.71 6.92
C ALA A 470 12.27 15.86 6.02
N LEU A 471 11.09 15.79 6.63
CA LEU A 471 9.79 15.87 5.98
C LEU A 471 9.26 17.30 5.99
N ARG A 472 8.77 17.75 4.83
CA ARG A 472 7.77 18.82 4.71
C ARG A 472 6.56 18.27 3.96
N TYR A 473 5.45 18.14 4.65
CA TYR A 473 4.21 17.56 4.15
C TYR A 473 3.12 18.62 4.06
N ARG A 474 2.39 18.67 2.95
CA ARG A 474 1.32 19.63 2.70
C ARG A 474 0.10 18.95 2.08
N ILE A 475 -1.08 19.20 2.65
CA ILE A 475 -2.37 18.77 2.11
C ILE A 475 -3.20 20.01 1.77
N ASP A 476 -3.59 20.14 0.50
CA ASP A 476 -4.45 21.22 0.04
C ASP A 476 -5.93 20.77 0.07
N VAL A 477 -6.66 21.24 1.06
CA VAL A 477 -8.10 20.98 1.22
C VAL A 477 -8.87 22.22 0.77
N ARG A 478 -9.74 22.11 -0.25
CA ARG A 478 -10.51 23.27 -0.73
C ARG A 478 -11.41 23.81 0.37
N GLY A 479 -11.42 25.13 0.52
CA GLY A 479 -12.21 25.83 1.55
C GLY A 479 -11.51 25.98 2.90
N PHE A 480 -10.31 25.41 3.09
CA PHE A 480 -9.53 25.49 4.32
C PHE A 480 -8.10 25.96 4.05
N PRO A 481 -7.38 26.51 5.05
CA PRO A 481 -5.94 26.71 4.96
C PRO A 481 -5.21 25.38 4.71
N PRO A 482 -4.08 25.39 3.98
CA PRO A 482 -3.30 24.17 3.76
C PRO A 482 -2.80 23.61 5.09
N VAL A 483 -2.93 22.30 5.27
CA VAL A 483 -2.35 21.60 6.42
C VAL A 483 -0.89 21.34 6.11
N THR A 484 0.02 21.90 6.90
CA THR A 484 1.47 21.74 6.72
C THR A 484 2.09 21.12 7.96
N VAL A 485 2.90 20.08 7.77
CA VAL A 485 3.65 19.40 8.82
C VAL A 485 5.12 19.33 8.44
N GLU A 486 5.99 19.62 9.40
CA GLU A 486 7.43 19.50 9.26
C GLU A 486 7.98 18.67 10.40
N ASP A 487 8.75 17.62 10.09
CA ASP A 487 9.36 16.76 11.11
C ASP A 487 10.63 16.06 10.61
N LEU A 488 11.37 15.43 11.52
CA LEU A 488 12.51 14.58 11.25
C LEU A 488 12.19 13.11 11.59
N TYR A 489 12.62 12.21 10.72
CA TYR A 489 12.47 10.76 10.89
C TYR A 489 13.83 10.08 10.82
N SER A 490 14.11 9.14 11.71
CA SER A 490 15.33 8.33 11.65
C SER A 490 15.01 6.88 12.02
N GLY A 491 15.86 5.94 11.62
CA GLY A 491 15.67 4.50 11.85
C GLY A 491 15.79 4.12 13.33
N THR A 492 14.73 4.32 14.11
CA THR A 492 14.68 4.03 15.55
C THR A 492 14.08 2.66 15.86
N ASN A 493 13.24 2.14 14.96
CA ASN A 493 12.56 0.86 15.08
C ASN A 493 13.06 -0.14 14.02
N PRO A 494 13.74 -1.23 14.39
CA PRO A 494 14.20 -2.25 13.44
C PRO A 494 13.07 -2.99 12.70
N ALA A 495 11.86 -3.03 13.27
CA ALA A 495 10.69 -3.69 12.69
C ALA A 495 9.96 -2.82 11.64
N GLN A 496 10.22 -1.51 11.62
CA GLN A 496 9.63 -0.57 10.68
C GLN A 496 10.71 0.34 10.08
N PRO A 497 11.11 0.12 8.82
CA PRO A 497 12.07 0.99 8.15
C PRO A 497 11.61 2.46 8.14
N VAL A 498 12.56 3.39 8.24
CA VAL A 498 12.28 4.83 8.38
C VAL A 498 11.39 5.40 7.27
N HIS A 499 11.59 4.97 6.02
CA HIS A 499 10.77 5.40 4.88
C HIS A 499 9.30 4.96 5.01
N VAL A 500 9.06 3.80 5.62
CA VAL A 500 7.71 3.28 5.89
C VAL A 500 7.08 4.00 7.08
N ALA A 501 7.84 4.30 8.13
CA ALA A 501 7.36 5.09 9.26
C ALA A 501 6.86 6.46 8.82
N LEU A 502 7.69 7.22 8.11
CA LEU A 502 7.33 8.53 7.55
C LEU A 502 6.08 8.44 6.67
N ALA A 503 6.04 7.48 5.74
CA ALA A 503 4.92 7.34 4.83
C ALA A 503 3.61 6.98 5.54
N ASN A 504 3.67 6.14 6.57
CA ASN A 504 2.49 5.76 7.37
C ASN A 504 1.96 6.93 8.19
N ASP A 505 2.82 7.78 8.74
CA ASP A 505 2.39 8.98 9.46
C ASP A 505 1.72 9.98 8.52
N ALA A 506 2.30 10.20 7.33
CA ALA A 506 1.69 11.04 6.29
C ALA A 506 0.30 10.52 5.87
N GLY A 507 0.18 9.19 5.66
CA GLY A 507 -1.09 8.53 5.37
C GLY A 507 -2.08 8.58 6.53
N GLY A 508 -1.62 8.47 7.78
CA GLY A 508 -2.44 8.58 8.99
C GLY A 508 -3.03 9.97 9.17
N LEU A 509 -2.22 11.01 8.97
CA LEU A 509 -2.68 12.40 8.99
C LEU A 509 -3.68 12.66 7.86
N PHE A 510 -3.41 12.14 6.67
CA PHE A 510 -4.36 12.22 5.56
C PHE A 510 -5.69 11.52 5.89
N ASN A 511 -5.64 10.33 6.48
CA ASN A 511 -6.82 9.56 6.89
C ASN A 511 -7.68 10.32 7.91
N LEU A 512 -7.07 11.01 8.88
CA LEU A 512 -7.79 11.85 9.86
C LEU A 512 -8.70 12.88 9.18
N LEU A 513 -8.20 13.51 8.11
CA LEU A 513 -8.95 14.52 7.37
C LEU A 513 -9.92 13.89 6.36
N TYR A 514 -9.45 12.89 5.61
CA TYR A 514 -10.15 12.36 4.45
C TYR A 514 -11.29 11.39 4.82
N ASN A 515 -11.10 10.58 5.86
CA ASN A 515 -12.11 9.63 6.36
C ASN A 515 -12.83 10.19 7.61
N ASN A 516 -13.18 11.47 7.57
CA ASN A 516 -13.90 12.16 8.64
C ASN A 516 -15.43 11.90 8.57
N ARG A 517 -16.16 12.25 9.65
CA ARG A 517 -17.61 12.01 9.78
C ARG A 517 -18.50 13.19 9.36
N PHE A 518 -17.92 14.34 9.02
CA PHE A 518 -18.66 15.60 8.87
C PHE A 518 -19.02 15.89 7.42
N GLU A 519 -18.03 15.81 6.53
CA GLU A 519 -18.20 16.12 5.11
C GLU A 519 -17.15 15.39 4.25
N GLU A 520 -17.40 15.31 2.95
CA GLU A 520 -16.40 14.79 2.00
C GLU A 520 -15.43 15.90 1.59
N PRO A 521 -14.16 15.86 2.03
CA PRO A 521 -13.22 16.90 1.70
C PRO A 521 -12.81 16.83 0.24
N THR A 522 -12.82 17.97 -0.44
CA THR A 522 -12.22 18.08 -1.79
C THR A 522 -10.73 18.35 -1.66
N ILE A 523 -9.93 17.30 -1.80
CA ILE A 523 -8.47 17.40 -1.82
C ILE A 523 -8.02 17.89 -3.20
N ALA A 524 -7.39 19.07 -3.26
CA ALA A 524 -6.84 19.61 -4.50
C ALA A 524 -5.51 18.95 -4.88
N GLY A 525 -4.72 18.56 -3.88
CA GLY A 525 -3.47 17.86 -4.06
C GLY A 525 -2.75 17.61 -2.74
N VAL A 526 -1.72 16.77 -2.82
CA VAL A 526 -0.85 16.42 -1.71
C VAL A 526 0.61 16.57 -2.15
N ASP A 527 1.39 17.32 -1.38
CA ASP A 527 2.82 17.54 -1.61
C ASP A 527 3.63 16.96 -0.46
N VAL A 528 4.52 16.03 -0.78
CA VAL A 528 5.47 15.44 0.16
C VAL A 528 6.87 15.82 -0.30
N SER A 529 7.59 16.62 0.48
CA SER A 529 8.99 16.96 0.19
C SER A 529 9.87 16.35 1.27
N VAL A 530 10.84 15.55 0.88
CA VAL A 530 11.76 14.85 1.78
C VAL A 530 13.19 15.17 1.41
N GLU A 531 13.97 15.59 2.40
CA GLU A 531 15.41 15.77 2.30
C GLU A 531 16.12 14.65 3.09
N MET A 532 17.03 13.93 2.43
CA MET A 532 17.82 12.87 3.03
C MET A 532 19.10 13.46 3.63
N LEU A 533 19.16 13.47 4.95
CA LEU A 533 20.32 13.91 5.73
C LEU A 533 21.24 12.72 6.00
N GLN A 534 22.55 12.94 5.92
CA GLN A 534 23.53 11.90 6.15
C GLN A 534 23.59 11.49 7.63
N GLY A 535 23.61 10.16 7.85
CA GLY A 535 23.75 9.57 9.16
C GLY A 535 22.46 9.54 9.99
N SER A 536 22.49 8.71 11.04
CA SER A 536 21.40 8.63 12.00
C SER A 536 21.54 9.74 13.03
N GLN A 537 20.61 10.69 13.00
CA GLN A 537 20.51 11.81 13.93
C GLN A 537 19.43 11.50 14.96
N VAL A 538 19.76 10.62 15.90
CA VAL A 538 18.84 10.19 16.97
C VAL A 538 19.43 10.56 18.33
N ALA A 539 18.58 11.09 19.20
CA ALA A 539 18.87 11.34 20.60
C ALA A 539 17.82 10.66 21.48
N VAL A 540 18.26 9.83 22.43
CA VAL A 540 17.37 9.16 23.39
C VAL A 540 17.39 9.92 24.71
N VAL A 541 16.22 10.23 25.27
CA VAL A 541 16.14 10.82 26.62
C VAL A 541 16.53 9.77 27.66
N SER A 542 17.75 9.86 28.19
CA SER A 542 18.33 8.84 29.07
C SER A 542 18.02 9.09 30.55
N SER A 543 18.14 10.35 31.00
CA SER A 543 17.81 10.76 32.36
C SER A 543 17.25 12.19 32.44
N LEU A 544 16.64 12.51 33.58
CA LEU A 544 16.08 13.82 33.89
C LEU A 544 16.49 14.22 35.30
N ARG A 545 16.97 15.45 35.47
CA ARG A 545 17.40 16.02 36.75
C ARG A 545 16.70 17.34 36.99
N ALA A 546 16.37 17.64 38.25
CA ALA A 546 15.89 18.95 38.67
C ALA A 546 16.87 19.51 39.71
N SER A 547 17.15 20.81 39.65
CA SER A 547 18.02 21.47 40.64
C SER A 547 17.42 21.46 42.05
N ARG A 548 16.09 21.32 42.14
CA ARG A 548 15.29 21.29 43.37
C ARG A 548 14.06 20.42 43.15
N THR A 549 13.62 19.73 44.19
CA THR A 549 12.38 18.94 44.18
C THR A 549 11.25 19.61 44.97
N GLU A 550 11.53 20.71 45.67
CA GLU A 550 10.54 21.54 46.38
C GLU A 550 10.67 22.99 45.94
N VAL A 551 9.55 23.60 45.57
CA VAL A 551 9.48 24.98 45.03
C VAL A 551 8.21 25.69 45.50
N ARG A 552 8.23 27.02 45.52
CA ARG A 552 7.01 27.83 45.74
C ARG A 552 6.49 28.41 44.42
N PRO A 553 5.21 28.80 44.33
CA PRO A 553 4.71 29.61 43.21
C PRO A 553 5.58 30.86 43.01
N GLY A 554 5.89 31.19 41.76
CA GLY A 554 6.82 32.27 41.37
C GLY A 554 8.31 31.92 41.43
N GLU A 555 8.72 30.85 42.12
CA GLU A 555 10.11 30.40 42.11
C GLU A 555 10.47 29.69 40.80
N SER A 556 11.77 29.64 40.49
CA SER A 556 12.28 28.95 39.31
C SER A 556 13.07 27.70 39.68
N VAL A 557 12.87 26.62 38.92
CA VAL A 557 13.64 25.37 39.00
C VAL A 557 14.34 25.13 37.67
N THR A 558 15.58 24.66 37.73
CA THR A 558 16.31 24.23 36.53
C THR A 558 16.05 22.76 36.31
N VAL A 559 15.50 22.41 35.16
CA VAL A 559 15.28 21.02 34.75
C VAL A 559 16.26 20.72 33.63
N THR A 560 17.03 19.66 33.76
CA THR A 560 18.04 19.22 32.78
C THR A 560 17.72 17.81 32.32
N ALA A 561 17.47 17.66 31.02
CA ALA A 561 17.38 16.37 30.36
C ALA A 561 18.75 15.98 29.81
N VAL A 562 19.15 14.74 30.03
CA VAL A 562 20.35 14.14 29.43
C VAL A 562 19.91 13.32 28.21
N LEU A 563 20.54 13.59 27.08
CA LEU A 563 20.28 12.98 25.79
C LEU A 563 21.48 12.14 25.36
N ASP A 564 21.24 10.87 25.04
CA ASP A 564 22.24 9.97 24.49
C ASP A 564 22.13 10.01 22.96
N LEU A 565 23.10 10.64 22.31
CA LEU A 565 23.20 10.67 20.85
C LEU A 565 23.64 9.30 20.32
N TYR A 566 23.04 8.84 19.22
CA TYR A 566 23.46 7.59 18.58
C TYR A 566 24.93 7.67 18.14
N ARG A 567 25.78 6.81 18.74
CA ARG A 567 27.25 6.80 18.57
C ARG A 567 27.92 8.16 18.89
N GLY A 568 27.27 8.99 19.69
CA GLY A 568 27.75 10.32 20.07
C GLY A 568 28.09 10.44 21.55
N ARG A 569 28.37 11.67 21.98
CA ARG A 569 28.53 12.04 23.40
C ARG A 569 27.18 12.28 24.05
N GLU A 570 27.12 12.21 25.38
CA GLU A 570 25.99 12.74 26.14
C GLU A 570 25.85 14.25 25.87
N TRP A 571 24.61 14.69 25.71
CA TRP A 571 24.23 16.09 25.51
C TRP A 571 23.18 16.47 26.55
N GLU A 572 23.43 17.54 27.30
CA GLU A 572 22.47 18.06 28.27
C GLU A 572 21.67 19.23 27.69
N GLU A 573 20.36 19.19 27.88
CA GLU A 573 19.43 20.28 27.55
C GLU A 573 18.67 20.74 28.79
N SER A 574 18.73 22.03 29.08
CA SER A 574 18.12 22.61 30.28
C SER A 574 17.04 23.65 29.98
N TRP A 575 16.08 23.73 30.90
CA TRP A 575 15.07 24.78 31.01
C TRP A 575 15.16 25.44 32.38
N VAL A 576 14.96 26.74 32.41
CA VAL A 576 14.61 27.47 33.64
C VAL A 576 13.09 27.56 33.66
N VAL A 577 12.45 26.76 34.51
CA VAL A 577 11.00 26.68 34.62
C VAL A 577 10.57 27.55 35.79
N THR A 578 9.89 28.65 35.51
CA THR A 578 9.24 29.49 36.54
C THR A 578 7.86 28.94 36.82
N ILE A 579 7.58 28.61 38.08
CA ILE A 579 6.28 28.09 38.50
C ILE A 579 5.27 29.25 38.48
N PRO A 580 4.14 29.15 37.75
CA PRO A 580 3.12 30.19 37.74
C PRO A 580 2.65 30.56 39.16
N GLU A 581 2.41 31.85 39.43
CA GLU A 581 2.03 32.35 40.75
C GLU A 581 0.69 31.79 41.26
N ASP A 582 -0.19 31.39 40.34
CA ASP A 582 -1.50 30.79 40.60
C ASP A 582 -1.45 29.26 40.78
N THR A 583 -0.26 28.65 40.73
CA THR A 583 -0.11 27.20 40.94
C THR A 583 -0.46 26.83 42.38
N THR A 584 -1.54 26.07 42.58
CA THR A 584 -1.89 25.58 43.92
C THR A 584 -0.83 24.61 44.48
N PRO A 585 -0.63 24.61 45.82
CA PRO A 585 0.28 23.67 46.49
C PRO A 585 -0.10 22.19 46.27
N GLY A 586 0.91 21.33 46.11
CA GLY A 586 0.72 19.90 45.90
C GLY A 586 1.86 19.24 45.11
N ASP A 587 1.71 17.94 44.85
CA ASP A 587 2.65 17.20 44.01
C ASP A 587 2.34 17.45 42.53
N ALA A 588 3.38 17.72 41.75
CA ALA A 588 3.33 17.89 40.30
C ALA A 588 4.37 16.98 39.62
N GLU A 589 4.09 16.53 38.41
CA GLU A 589 5.01 15.76 37.59
C GLU A 589 5.56 16.63 36.48
N ILE A 590 6.88 16.58 36.30
CA ILE A 590 7.55 17.11 35.11
C ILE A 590 7.93 15.94 34.24
N VAL A 591 7.46 15.95 33.00
CA VAL A 591 7.84 15.01 31.95
C VAL A 591 8.65 15.76 30.90
N VAL A 592 9.79 15.20 30.52
CA VAL A 592 10.54 15.67 29.34
C VAL A 592 10.61 14.54 28.32
N GLY A 593 10.19 14.79 27.09
CA GLY A 593 10.16 13.77 26.04
C GLY A 593 9.95 14.35 24.65
N SER A 594 10.04 13.46 23.65
CA SER A 594 9.73 13.82 22.26
C SER A 594 8.24 14.10 22.05
N GLY A 595 7.89 14.75 20.94
CA GLY A 595 6.50 14.96 20.54
C GLY A 595 5.65 13.68 20.61
N PRO A 596 6.04 12.58 19.92
CA PRO A 596 5.33 11.31 20.01
C PRO A 596 5.22 10.73 21.43
N ALA A 597 6.24 10.92 22.29
CA ALA A 597 6.18 10.45 23.67
C ALA A 597 5.15 11.22 24.50
N ILE A 598 5.05 12.55 24.31
CA ILE A 598 4.05 13.40 24.98
C ILE A 598 2.64 13.15 24.40
N ASP A 599 2.51 13.05 23.07
CA ASP A 599 1.24 12.71 22.42
C ASP A 599 0.74 11.33 22.86
N GLY A 600 1.64 10.38 23.12
CA GLY A 600 1.31 9.07 23.69
C GLY A 600 0.68 9.16 25.09
N LEU A 601 1.09 10.12 25.92
CA LEU A 601 0.46 10.40 27.22
C LEU A 601 -0.92 11.06 27.02
N ASP A 602 -1.02 11.93 26.01
CA ASP A 602 -2.27 12.64 25.65
C ASP A 602 -3.20 11.80 24.76
N ARG A 603 -2.88 10.54 24.47
CA ARG A 603 -3.61 9.74 23.48
C ARG A 603 -5.12 9.74 23.72
N ARG A 604 -5.54 9.56 24.98
CA ARG A 604 -6.97 9.62 25.35
C ARG A 604 -7.56 11.02 25.16
N THR A 605 -6.80 12.07 25.45
CA THR A 605 -7.20 13.46 25.23
C THR A 605 -7.38 13.74 23.74
N ILE A 606 -6.41 13.38 22.91
CA ILE A 606 -6.44 13.56 21.46
C ILE A 606 -7.61 12.77 20.84
N GLU A 607 -7.77 11.48 21.20
CA GLU A 607 -8.90 10.65 20.78
C GLU A 607 -10.25 11.32 21.10
N ARG A 608 -10.36 11.95 22.28
CA ARG A 608 -11.57 12.66 22.71
C ARG A 608 -11.77 13.98 21.98
N GLN A 609 -10.71 14.75 21.72
CA GLN A 609 -10.79 15.96 20.91
C GLN A 609 -11.25 15.64 19.49
N VAL A 610 -10.72 14.60 18.86
CA VAL A 610 -11.19 14.14 17.54
C VAL A 610 -12.66 13.69 17.60
N ALA A 611 -13.06 12.96 18.64
CA ALA A 611 -14.45 12.51 18.82
C ALA A 611 -15.44 13.66 19.11
N GLN A 612 -14.98 14.75 19.73
CA GLN A 612 -15.76 15.95 20.05
C GLN A 612 -15.62 17.06 19.00
N ALA A 613 -14.86 16.85 17.92
CA ALA A 613 -14.72 17.82 16.84
C ALA A 613 -16.11 18.21 16.29
N GLY A 614 -16.30 19.51 16.06
CA GLY A 614 -17.54 20.08 15.53
C GLY A 614 -17.59 20.11 14.00
N GLY A 615 -16.48 19.82 13.32
CA GLY A 615 -16.39 19.81 11.86
C GLY A 615 -14.98 19.54 11.34
N LEU A 616 -14.83 19.52 10.02
CA LEU A 616 -13.53 19.34 9.35
C LEU A 616 -12.53 20.44 9.73
N GLY A 617 -12.99 21.69 9.92
CA GLY A 617 -12.14 22.79 10.35
C GLY A 617 -11.45 22.56 11.70
N ASP A 618 -12.08 21.83 12.62
CA ASP A 618 -11.48 21.47 13.91
C ASP A 618 -10.40 20.40 13.72
N LEU A 619 -10.65 19.41 12.85
CA LEU A 619 -9.66 18.39 12.50
C LEU A 619 -8.44 18.99 11.80
N VAL A 620 -8.63 19.95 10.90
CA VAL A 620 -7.55 20.71 10.24
C VAL A 620 -6.70 21.44 11.28
N ARG A 621 -7.30 22.06 12.29
CA ARG A 621 -6.57 22.71 13.40
C ARG A 621 -5.82 21.70 14.26
N LEU A 622 -6.44 20.56 14.58
CA LEU A 622 -5.78 19.48 15.35
C LEU A 622 -4.59 18.90 14.59
N ALA A 623 -4.77 18.59 13.31
CA ALA A 623 -3.71 18.11 12.41
C ALA A 623 -2.51 19.07 12.35
N SER A 624 -2.78 20.38 12.32
CA SER A 624 -1.73 21.41 12.26
C SER A 624 -0.99 21.63 13.59
N ARG A 625 -1.51 21.09 14.71
CA ARG A 625 -0.94 21.23 16.06
C ARG A 625 -0.18 19.98 16.53
N GLN A 626 0.04 19.00 15.65
CA GLN A 626 0.76 17.79 15.99
C GLN A 626 2.18 18.11 16.50
N ARG A 627 2.59 17.47 17.61
CA ARG A 627 3.92 17.68 18.18
C ARG A 627 4.98 17.02 17.30
N ARG A 628 6.13 17.66 17.21
CA ARG A 628 7.22 17.24 16.31
C ARG A 628 8.20 16.31 17.02
N SER A 629 8.73 15.34 16.31
CA SER A 629 9.77 14.42 16.77
C SER A 629 11.13 15.11 16.94
N ARG A 630 11.36 16.21 16.20
CA ARG A 630 12.55 17.07 16.35
C ARG A 630 12.48 18.08 17.52
N THR A 631 11.43 18.04 18.33
CA THR A 631 11.23 18.98 19.43
C THR A 631 11.18 18.22 20.75
N LEU A 632 11.96 18.68 21.72
CA LEU A 632 11.96 18.20 23.09
C LEU A 632 10.99 19.04 23.91
N TYR A 633 9.96 18.41 24.47
CA TYR A 633 8.91 19.08 25.23
C TYR A 633 9.12 18.82 26.72
N LEU A 634 9.21 19.89 27.50
CA LEU A 634 9.05 19.83 28.95
C LEU A 634 7.60 20.15 29.28
N ARG A 635 6.90 19.21 29.90
CA ARG A 635 5.52 19.39 30.34
C ARG A 635 5.43 19.19 31.84
N MET A 636 4.84 20.17 32.53
CA MET A 636 4.50 20.04 33.94
C MET A 636 2.99 19.81 34.06
N THR A 637 2.61 18.74 34.75
CA THR A 637 1.21 18.40 35.03
C THR A 637 1.00 18.22 36.52
N ARG A 638 -0.25 18.32 36.96
CA ARG A 638 -0.65 17.93 38.31
C ARG A 638 -1.92 17.12 38.28
N ARG A 639 -2.22 16.43 39.37
CA ARG A 639 -3.52 15.80 39.56
C ARG A 639 -4.56 16.84 39.94
N ALA A 640 -5.40 17.19 38.99
CA ALA A 640 -6.52 18.09 39.21
C ALA A 640 -7.67 17.75 38.24
N PRO A 641 -8.92 18.08 38.61
CA PRO A 641 -10.05 17.82 37.74
C PRO A 641 -9.95 18.69 36.47
N THR A 642 -9.90 18.05 35.30
CA THR A 642 -9.83 18.71 33.99
C THR A 642 -11.02 18.27 33.16
N ALA A 643 -11.51 19.12 32.26
CA ALA A 643 -12.53 18.70 31.29
C ALA A 643 -12.14 19.01 29.86
N ILE A 644 -12.67 18.22 28.93
CA ILE A 644 -12.64 18.51 27.50
C ILE A 644 -14.06 18.84 27.08
N VAL A 645 -14.24 20.03 26.53
CA VAL A 645 -15.53 20.55 26.06
C VAL A 645 -15.35 21.06 24.63
N ARG A 646 -16.08 20.49 23.67
CA ARG A 646 -16.00 20.87 22.24
C ARG A 646 -14.56 20.88 21.69
N SER A 647 -13.78 19.84 22.03
CA SER A 647 -12.37 19.69 21.64
C SER A 647 -11.37 20.66 22.29
N GLU A 648 -11.83 21.54 23.18
CA GLU A 648 -10.95 22.41 23.97
C GLU A 648 -10.73 21.83 25.36
N VAL A 649 -9.49 21.96 25.85
CA VAL A 649 -9.10 21.49 27.18
C VAL A 649 -9.30 22.63 28.18
N LEU A 650 -10.10 22.36 29.21
CA LEU A 650 -10.32 23.23 30.37
C LEU A 650 -9.58 22.63 31.57
N PRO A 651 -8.31 23.02 31.79
CA PRO A 651 -7.53 22.52 32.92
C PRO A 651 -8.04 23.08 34.24
N ASP A 652 -7.77 22.33 35.31
CA ASP A 652 -7.87 22.81 36.70
C ASP A 652 -9.23 23.40 37.11
N LEU A 653 -10.29 22.63 36.86
CA LEU A 653 -11.65 23.04 37.17
C LEU A 653 -11.91 23.06 38.68
N PRO A 654 -12.57 24.12 39.20
CA PRO A 654 -13.12 24.12 40.54
C PRO A 654 -14.04 22.91 40.77
N LEU A 655 -13.95 22.29 41.95
CA LEU A 655 -14.73 21.09 42.29
C LEU A 655 -16.25 21.29 42.10
N SER A 656 -16.76 22.50 42.34
CA SER A 656 -18.16 22.85 42.10
C SER A 656 -18.54 22.74 40.62
N ILE A 657 -17.71 23.26 39.71
CA ILE A 657 -17.90 23.19 38.26
C ILE A 657 -17.69 21.75 37.77
N PHE A 658 -16.68 21.07 38.29
CA PHE A 658 -16.44 19.65 38.00
C PHE A 658 -17.65 18.79 38.37
N THR A 659 -18.30 19.04 39.51
CA THR A 659 -19.50 18.29 39.95
C THR A 659 -20.69 18.51 39.01
N VAL A 660 -20.83 19.72 38.46
CA VAL A 660 -21.84 20.02 37.43
C VAL A 660 -21.54 19.27 36.13
N PHE A 661 -20.28 19.30 35.66
CA PHE A 661 -19.86 18.57 34.46
C PHE A 661 -19.90 17.04 34.65
N ASN A 662 -19.72 16.56 35.88
CA ASN A 662 -19.83 15.14 36.23
C ASN A 662 -21.28 14.65 36.28
N ASN A 663 -22.27 15.55 36.13
CA ASN A 663 -23.67 15.16 36.03
C ASN A 663 -24.03 14.89 34.56
N PRO A 664 -24.25 13.61 34.18
CA PRO A 664 -24.53 13.25 32.78
C PRO A 664 -25.81 13.89 32.23
N ARG A 665 -26.73 14.31 33.11
CA ARG A 665 -27.98 14.99 32.74
C ARG A 665 -27.77 16.46 32.35
N LEU A 666 -26.64 17.07 32.74
CA LEU A 666 -26.34 18.49 32.53
C LEU A 666 -25.20 18.73 31.53
N SER A 667 -24.42 17.70 31.18
CA SER A 667 -23.20 17.87 30.39
C SER A 667 -22.89 16.64 29.54
N ALA A 668 -23.62 16.51 28.42
CA ALA A 668 -23.48 15.38 27.50
C ALA A 668 -22.16 15.41 26.69
N ASP A 669 -21.60 16.59 26.44
CA ASP A 669 -20.41 16.78 25.59
C ASP A 669 -19.11 17.03 26.39
N THR A 670 -19.10 16.67 27.67
CA THR A 670 -17.95 16.92 28.55
C THR A 670 -17.24 15.61 28.90
N THR A 671 -15.93 15.56 28.67
CA THR A 671 -15.09 14.43 29.13
C THR A 671 -14.22 14.88 30.29
N LEU A 672 -14.33 14.22 31.44
CA LEU A 672 -13.54 14.52 32.62
C LEU A 672 -12.21 13.75 32.64
N MET A 673 -11.16 14.43 33.06
CA MET A 673 -9.79 13.93 33.19
C MET A 673 -9.25 14.24 34.59
N GLY A 674 -8.26 13.47 35.05
CA GLY A 674 -7.66 13.61 36.38
C GLY A 674 -6.33 14.34 36.41
N GLU A 675 -5.83 14.79 35.26
CA GLU A 675 -4.58 15.52 35.13
C GLU A 675 -4.82 16.88 34.46
N ALA A 676 -4.22 17.92 35.02
CA ALA A 676 -4.23 19.27 34.47
C ALA A 676 -2.82 19.67 34.02
N PRO A 677 -2.63 20.07 32.76
CA PRO A 677 -1.39 20.72 32.35
C PRO A 677 -1.25 22.07 33.06
N ILE A 678 -0.06 22.33 33.60
CA ILE A 678 0.32 23.63 34.18
C ILE A 678 1.04 24.46 33.12
N LEU A 679 2.04 23.86 32.47
CA LEU A 679 2.81 24.48 31.39
C LEU A 679 3.41 23.42 30.48
N GLU A 680 3.72 23.85 29.26
CA GLU A 680 4.48 23.08 28.28
C GLU A 680 5.47 24.01 27.58
N LEU A 681 6.75 23.62 27.56
CA LEU A 681 7.84 24.40 26.99
C LEU A 681 8.53 23.56 25.91
N PRO A 682 8.45 23.96 24.63
CA PRO A 682 9.15 23.29 23.55
C PRO A 682 10.61 23.77 23.46
N LYS A 683 11.49 22.87 23.02
CA LYS A 683 12.86 23.19 22.60
C LYS A 683 13.19 22.42 21.33
N ASP A 684 13.33 23.13 20.22
CA ASP A 684 13.65 22.54 18.93
C ASP A 684 15.11 22.07 18.89
N LEU A 685 15.33 20.89 18.33
CA LEU A 685 16.65 20.28 18.14
C LEU A 685 16.83 19.88 16.66
N ASP A 686 18.09 19.73 16.24
CA ASP A 686 18.45 19.26 14.89
C ASP A 686 18.58 17.72 14.83
N VAL A 687 17.95 17.00 15.76
CA VAL A 687 17.97 15.54 15.88
C VAL A 687 16.59 15.00 16.20
N VAL A 688 16.33 13.75 15.83
CA VAL A 688 15.12 13.02 16.21
C VAL A 688 15.21 12.62 17.66
N VAL A 689 14.30 13.12 18.50
CA VAL A 689 14.23 12.76 19.91
C VAL A 689 13.38 11.50 20.08
N VAL A 690 13.85 10.56 20.90
CA VAL A 690 13.13 9.34 21.22
C VAL A 690 12.94 9.19 22.73
N GLY A 691 11.72 8.81 23.11
CA GLY A 691 11.36 8.49 24.47
C GLY A 691 11.11 9.70 25.35
N GLY A 692 11.09 9.45 26.66
CA GLY A 692 10.88 10.47 27.67
C GLY A 692 11.20 9.96 29.07
N ARG A 693 11.35 10.91 29.99
CA ARG A 693 11.60 10.69 31.42
C ARG A 693 10.70 11.60 32.22
N ARG A 694 10.38 11.18 33.44
CA ARG A 694 9.56 11.94 34.38
C ARG A 694 10.26 12.11 35.71
N ILE A 695 9.95 13.20 36.40
CA ILE A 695 10.39 13.47 37.77
C ILE A 695 9.26 14.18 38.52
N SER A 696 9.08 13.86 39.80
CA SER A 696 8.09 14.51 40.65
C SER A 696 8.71 15.70 41.38
N ILE A 697 7.96 16.79 41.48
CA ILE A 697 8.29 17.98 42.27
C ILE A 697 7.11 18.36 43.18
N ARG A 698 7.39 19.00 44.30
CA ARG A 698 6.38 19.46 45.26
C ARG A 698 6.31 20.98 45.27
N VAL A 699 5.13 21.52 44.98
CA VAL A 699 4.81 22.95 45.12
C VAL A 699 4.31 23.19 46.55
N LYS A 700 4.97 24.10 47.27
CA LYS A 700 4.67 24.44 48.67
C LYS A 700 3.66 25.55 48.83
#